data_AF-A0A7W3U601-F1
#
_entry.id   AF-A0A7W3U601-F1
#
_cell.length_a   1.000
_cell.length_b   1.000
_cell.length_c   1.000
_cell.angle_alpha   90.00
_cell.angle_beta   90.00
_cell.angle_gamma   90.00
#
_symmetry.space_group_name_H-M   'P 1'
#
loop_
_entity.id
_entity.type
_entity.pdbx_description
1 polymer ?
#
loop_
_entity_poly.entity_id
_entity_poly.type
_entity_poly.pdbx_seq_one_letter_code
_entity_poly.pdbx_strand_id
1 'polypeptide(L)'
;MATVYRIHPAIGIARLGNSPDEFFIGPERSGERPEPNGGFKDAECRVKRQAARFRIFAHHDDDTVAEITDAEAEIEWRVHVANRKAGFPGRGNSEPAGDLVIDPGPRSTDGPNQARSFDGGSIRFSGTATTSVPLGEMRTDTANRLLVLGGSGRAASPAGNGIANFWGNPGWYDDIADGAVSATIRLRSDNSTPAVEGAWVIVAPPKFAPHQDSITTLYDRLLQAMVDAGLAPAPASTSYTRDVHPLLQRTRDIEWVKNTHVHAWSEPVTSAPLRQAIFSRLSPGDMPQLAGSDRDITPIQRAHMERWKDDNYTNDWVGPPVAESVVTPSGMDRAALDACVGASFFPGIEAGGKVPSERPILDPANYSSAFRIDHGSVLPGTISASMALPWQADFYACSDSWWPVPRPGSVFPAGAASRESWTRGIGNYMDMVDRWHSLGFVVEQGDSHAEVERCDTASIHLLTPTLDFIDVPQGPMGMVREMALAITFEVISPSAAVTLEYAPGGAPAHPQLIPYNTSVSVPATSGSGVATARLWLIYRTGALNSSLPTQVLTVREPGSGQTWDITVDANTIARKTAGVALVLDRSGSMAEDRGDGTSKHASLQQAAETFVDLMLEGDGVGLVRYDHDAQPVEPVGMLGSGGLSDSHRSAVIDAIRGNAFDPAGATSIGDGLHEGRLLLDAASGTYDTEALVVLTDGKENSSRYIADVAADIDQTTYAIGLGTPQNTSAAALQNVSGNTGGHLLVTGAIDTDNRFRLQKYFLQVLAGVSNAEVVLDPDGRLHKGAVHRIPFRLSGADSGVDVILLSPGVETIDFRLQTPTGQIIEPWRAVQEPAMRFSLGRDAAHYRLTLPTQLLAGRYDHEGTWHVLLALGRPQLKPDRTHEDGIHAELLHGMHARPQAARSRPDMADYDERARRYRLAMEANAPDAIAAAAPAERDRTHEGAVDAPQRHGVPYSVIVHAWSSVSLRADIEQSGHAPGARIDLRATLTRAGIPLDDDAEVWAEVHTPGGVERRVPLERTDAGDGYHGQFVAGTAGTWPVRVRASGKGPDGHPFTRERSLTAVVWRGGDRDANDGMGPGVRELLDTLRERDQRLCALMACLLSRREGSISPELEKRLHEAGFDLAAVRKCLAAYCRGSRVPGEGKG
;
A
#
# COMPACT_ATOMS: atom_id res chain seq x y z
N MET A 1 -8.87 -71.08 -8.55
CA MET A 1 -8.88 -69.99 -9.54
C MET A 1 -8.45 -68.76 -8.79
N ALA A 2 -7.19 -68.35 -8.94
CA ALA A 2 -6.61 -67.28 -8.15
C ALA A 2 -6.61 -66.00 -8.98
N THR A 3 -7.67 -65.20 -8.83
CA THR A 3 -7.72 -63.86 -9.44
C THR A 3 -6.90 -62.89 -8.60
N VAL A 4 -5.99 -62.16 -9.24
CA VAL A 4 -5.19 -61.10 -8.60
C VAL A 4 -5.73 -59.75 -9.01
N TYR A 5 -5.96 -58.86 -8.05
CA TYR A 5 -6.45 -57.50 -8.30
C TYR A 5 -5.29 -56.51 -8.24
N ARG A 6 -5.21 -55.63 -9.22
CA ARG A 6 -4.07 -54.72 -9.39
C ARG A 6 -4.51 -53.33 -9.79
N ILE A 7 -3.91 -52.31 -9.17
CA ILE A 7 -4.09 -50.92 -9.59
C ILE A 7 -3.15 -50.63 -10.78
N HIS A 8 -3.68 -49.99 -11.82
CA HIS A 8 -2.95 -49.50 -13.00
C HIS A 8 -3.28 -48.02 -13.27
N PRO A 9 -2.31 -47.19 -13.69
CA PRO A 9 -0.90 -47.55 -13.89
C PRO A 9 -0.22 -47.90 -12.56
N ALA A 10 0.79 -48.78 -12.59
CA ALA A 10 1.60 -49.14 -11.42
C ALA A 10 2.36 -47.93 -10.86
N ILE A 11 2.76 -47.01 -11.75
CA ILE A 11 3.30 -45.68 -11.41
C ILE A 11 2.55 -44.65 -12.27
N GLY A 12 1.66 -43.87 -11.65
CA GLY A 12 0.92 -42.81 -12.31
C GLY A 12 1.64 -41.46 -12.25
N ILE A 13 1.44 -40.65 -13.29
CA ILE A 13 2.10 -39.35 -13.43
C ILE A 13 1.05 -38.22 -13.46
N ALA A 14 1.00 -37.48 -12.36
CA ALA A 14 0.27 -36.22 -12.29
C ALA A 14 1.23 -35.06 -12.56
N ARG A 15 0.72 -33.92 -13.04
CA ARG A 15 1.55 -32.73 -13.27
C ARG A 15 0.93 -31.48 -12.66
N LEU A 16 1.80 -30.62 -12.14
CA LEU A 16 1.46 -29.34 -11.53
C LEU A 16 0.77 -28.40 -12.54
N GLY A 17 -0.05 -27.49 -12.04
CA GLY A 17 -0.77 -26.51 -12.85
C GLY A 17 -1.43 -25.45 -11.95
N ASN A 18 -1.29 -24.17 -12.27
CA ASN A 18 -1.82 -23.08 -11.45
C ASN A 18 -3.29 -22.73 -11.72
N SER A 19 -3.99 -23.47 -12.59
CA SER A 19 -5.44 -23.35 -12.74
C SER A 19 -6.15 -23.97 -11.51
N PRO A 20 -7.01 -23.20 -10.81
CA PRO A 20 -7.66 -23.65 -9.59
C PRO A 20 -8.71 -24.73 -9.85
N ASP A 21 -9.39 -24.68 -11.00
CA ASP A 21 -10.58 -25.50 -11.26
C ASP A 21 -10.45 -26.39 -12.50
N GLU A 22 -9.58 -26.04 -13.46
CA GLU A 22 -9.43 -26.80 -14.71
C GLU A 22 -8.26 -27.79 -14.69
N PHE A 23 -8.50 -28.97 -15.27
CA PHE A 23 -7.54 -30.05 -15.37
C PHE A 23 -7.87 -30.95 -16.57
N PHE A 24 -6.93 -31.82 -16.96
CA PHE A 24 -7.13 -32.86 -17.95
C PHE A 24 -6.54 -34.19 -17.47
N ILE A 25 -6.94 -35.30 -18.09
CA ILE A 25 -6.42 -36.64 -17.75
C ILE A 25 -5.18 -36.91 -18.60
N GLY A 26 -4.10 -37.41 -17.99
CA GLY A 26 -2.89 -37.83 -18.70
C GLY A 26 -3.11 -39.04 -19.62
N PRO A 27 -2.12 -39.40 -20.45
CA PRO A 27 -2.20 -40.57 -21.33
C PRO A 27 -2.52 -41.87 -20.59
N GLU A 28 -3.49 -42.64 -21.09
CA GLU A 28 -3.83 -43.99 -20.59
C GLU A 28 -3.55 -45.08 -21.62
N ARG A 29 -3.24 -44.69 -22.86
CA ARG A 29 -3.05 -45.59 -23.99
C ARG A 29 -1.69 -45.33 -24.62
N SER A 30 -0.98 -46.40 -24.98
CA SER A 30 0.32 -46.25 -25.66
C SER A 30 0.12 -45.45 -26.96
N GLY A 31 0.95 -44.43 -27.17
CA GLY A 31 0.87 -43.51 -28.33
C GLY A 31 -0.18 -42.39 -28.22
N GLU A 32 -0.89 -42.27 -27.10
CA GLU A 32 -1.85 -41.18 -26.88
C GLU A 32 -1.15 -39.84 -26.64
N ARG A 33 -1.58 -38.81 -27.40
CA ARG A 33 -1.15 -37.41 -27.27
C ARG A 33 -2.26 -36.61 -26.59
N PRO A 34 -2.03 -35.97 -25.43
CA PRO A 34 -3.07 -35.22 -24.75
C PRO A 34 -3.53 -34.00 -25.55
N GLU A 35 -4.83 -33.86 -25.80
CA GLU A 35 -5.44 -32.67 -26.41
C GLU A 35 -6.59 -32.17 -25.52
N PRO A 36 -6.28 -31.44 -24.44
CA PRO A 36 -7.30 -30.95 -23.51
C PRO A 36 -8.27 -29.98 -24.18
N ASN A 37 -9.55 -30.06 -23.82
CA ASN A 37 -10.56 -29.12 -24.30
C ASN A 37 -10.19 -27.68 -23.89
N GLY A 38 -10.23 -26.77 -24.87
CA GLY A 38 -9.84 -25.37 -24.67
C GLY A 38 -8.33 -25.14 -24.48
N GLY A 39 -7.49 -26.16 -24.68
CA GLY A 39 -6.04 -26.03 -24.56
C GLY A 39 -5.47 -26.42 -23.19
N PHE A 40 -4.17 -26.27 -23.05
CA PHE A 40 -3.40 -26.60 -21.84
C PHE A 40 -3.47 -25.52 -20.76
N LYS A 41 -4.00 -24.34 -21.10
CA LYS A 41 -4.25 -23.23 -20.18
C LYS A 41 -5.72 -22.84 -20.11
N ASP A 42 -6.12 -22.27 -18.98
CA ASP A 42 -7.44 -21.64 -18.83
C ASP A 42 -7.47 -20.23 -19.44
N ALA A 43 -8.64 -19.59 -19.40
CA ALA A 43 -8.87 -18.28 -19.99
C ALA A 43 -8.01 -17.17 -19.36
N GLU A 44 -7.56 -17.34 -18.11
CA GLU A 44 -6.68 -16.43 -17.39
C GLU A 44 -5.19 -16.76 -17.57
N CYS A 45 -4.87 -17.63 -18.54
CA CYS A 45 -3.51 -18.02 -18.88
C CYS A 45 -2.77 -18.76 -17.74
N ARG A 46 -3.51 -19.56 -16.96
CA ARG A 46 -2.97 -20.49 -15.96
C ARG A 46 -2.95 -21.90 -16.53
N VAL A 47 -1.89 -22.65 -16.24
CA VAL A 47 -1.68 -24.03 -16.70
C VAL A 47 -2.68 -24.98 -16.00
N LYS A 48 -3.42 -25.75 -16.79
CA LYS A 48 -4.32 -26.80 -16.30
C LYS A 48 -3.50 -27.93 -15.68
N ARG A 49 -3.98 -28.49 -14.57
CA ARG A 49 -3.33 -29.64 -13.92
C ARG A 49 -3.50 -30.90 -14.78
N GLN A 50 -2.49 -31.77 -14.81
CA GLN A 50 -2.63 -33.11 -15.38
C GLN A 50 -2.95 -34.11 -14.27
N ALA A 51 -4.10 -34.77 -14.36
CA ALA A 51 -4.52 -35.82 -13.44
C ALA A 51 -3.98 -37.19 -13.88
N ALA A 52 -3.44 -37.95 -12.92
CA ALA A 52 -3.20 -39.39 -13.10
C ALA A 52 -4.49 -40.16 -12.77
N ARG A 53 -5.06 -40.87 -13.75
CA ARG A 53 -6.22 -41.73 -13.54
C ARG A 53 -5.80 -43.17 -13.26
N PHE A 54 -6.28 -43.73 -12.16
CA PHE A 54 -6.03 -45.09 -11.71
C PHE A 54 -7.30 -45.94 -11.82
N ARG A 55 -7.10 -47.21 -12.18
CA ARG A 55 -8.14 -48.23 -12.38
C ARG A 55 -7.72 -49.52 -11.69
N ILE A 56 -8.68 -50.32 -11.25
CA ILE A 56 -8.44 -51.66 -10.70
C ILE A 56 -8.74 -52.68 -11.79
N PHE A 57 -7.82 -53.61 -12.02
CA PHE A 57 -8.03 -54.73 -12.93
C PHE A 57 -7.93 -56.07 -12.20
N ALA A 58 -8.85 -56.98 -12.49
CA ALA A 58 -8.77 -58.39 -12.17
C ALA A 58 -7.95 -59.11 -13.23
N HIS A 59 -6.91 -59.84 -12.82
CA HIS A 59 -6.07 -60.69 -13.67
C HIS A 59 -6.43 -62.14 -13.41
N HIS A 60 -6.84 -62.86 -14.45
CA HIS A 60 -7.27 -64.26 -14.38
C HIS A 60 -6.17 -65.24 -14.81
N ASP A 61 -6.29 -66.51 -14.41
CA ASP A 61 -5.33 -67.58 -14.72
C ASP A 61 -5.24 -67.89 -16.24
N ASP A 62 -6.22 -67.44 -17.04
CA ASP A 62 -6.30 -67.61 -18.51
C ASP A 62 -5.79 -66.39 -19.29
N ASP A 63 -5.03 -65.52 -18.61
CA ASP A 63 -4.47 -64.26 -19.11
C ASP A 63 -5.52 -63.20 -19.51
N THR A 64 -6.81 -63.43 -19.23
CA THR A 64 -7.84 -62.39 -19.42
C THR A 64 -7.78 -61.35 -18.29
N VAL A 65 -8.13 -60.11 -18.64
CA VAL A 65 -8.19 -58.97 -17.71
C VAL A 65 -9.54 -58.28 -17.79
N ALA A 66 -10.07 -57.87 -16.63
CA ALA A 66 -11.33 -57.14 -16.52
C ALA A 66 -11.18 -55.93 -15.60
N GLU A 67 -11.67 -54.76 -16.02
CA GLU A 67 -11.73 -53.57 -15.15
C GLU A 67 -12.78 -53.77 -14.05
N ILE A 68 -12.44 -53.40 -12.81
CA ILE A 68 -13.33 -53.38 -11.66
C ILE A 68 -13.72 -51.93 -11.38
N THR A 69 -15.00 -51.64 -11.48
CA THR A 69 -15.60 -50.33 -11.20
C THR A 69 -16.60 -50.41 -10.04
N ASP A 70 -17.26 -49.30 -9.72
CA ASP A 70 -18.33 -49.28 -8.72
C ASP A 70 -19.48 -50.26 -9.02
N ALA A 71 -19.65 -50.67 -10.29
CA ALA A 71 -20.64 -51.64 -10.71
C ALA A 71 -20.33 -53.07 -10.22
N GLU A 72 -19.05 -53.45 -10.16
CA GLU A 72 -18.60 -54.78 -9.77
C GLU A 72 -18.24 -54.88 -8.29
N ALA A 73 -17.77 -53.79 -7.67
CA ALA A 73 -17.32 -53.76 -6.28
C ALA A 73 -17.62 -52.41 -5.61
N GLU A 74 -17.76 -52.41 -4.29
CA GLU A 74 -17.55 -51.19 -3.51
C GLU A 74 -16.05 -50.94 -3.44
N ILE A 75 -15.61 -49.72 -3.78
CA ILE A 75 -14.18 -49.37 -3.86
C ILE A 75 -13.90 -48.21 -2.90
N GLU A 76 -13.01 -48.44 -1.94
CA GLU A 76 -12.39 -47.38 -1.14
C GLU A 76 -10.98 -47.14 -1.66
N TRP A 77 -10.70 -45.91 -2.11
CA TRP A 77 -9.37 -45.47 -2.49
C TRP A 77 -8.68 -44.79 -1.32
N ARG A 78 -7.37 -45.00 -1.17
CA ARG A 78 -6.52 -44.31 -0.21
C ARG A 78 -5.21 -43.87 -0.85
N VAL A 79 -4.89 -42.58 -0.74
CA VAL A 79 -3.69 -41.96 -1.31
C VAL A 79 -2.91 -41.25 -0.22
N HIS A 80 -1.58 -41.45 -0.18
CA HIS A 80 -0.68 -40.75 0.75
C HIS A 80 0.52 -40.20 0.00
N VAL A 81 0.50 -38.90 -0.28
CA VAL A 81 1.61 -38.16 -0.92
C VAL A 81 2.35 -37.29 0.10
N ALA A 82 3.65 -37.08 -0.10
CA ALA A 82 4.43 -36.10 0.67
C ALA A 82 5.55 -35.49 -0.18
N ASN A 83 6.15 -34.40 0.29
CA ASN A 83 7.38 -33.82 -0.25
C ASN A 83 8.51 -33.94 0.78
N ARG A 84 9.64 -34.57 0.41
CA ARG A 84 10.82 -34.73 1.27
C ARG A 84 12.07 -34.00 0.76
N LYS A 85 11.91 -33.08 -0.19
CA LYS A 85 13.06 -32.43 -0.85
C LYS A 85 13.87 -31.57 0.11
N ALA A 86 13.22 -30.76 0.94
CA ALA A 86 13.93 -29.81 1.82
C ALA A 86 14.78 -30.51 2.89
N GLY A 87 14.37 -31.71 3.32
CA GLY A 87 15.13 -32.57 4.24
C GLY A 87 16.14 -33.50 3.58
N PHE A 88 16.27 -33.49 2.26
CA PHE A 88 17.22 -34.36 1.56
C PHE A 88 18.68 -33.96 1.91
N PRO A 89 19.63 -34.91 2.00
CA PRO A 89 21.03 -34.59 2.31
C PRO A 89 21.63 -33.57 1.33
N GLY A 90 22.43 -32.62 1.85
CA GLY A 90 23.12 -31.62 1.02
C GLY A 90 22.30 -30.38 0.64
N ARG A 91 21.07 -30.22 1.15
CA ARG A 91 20.22 -29.03 0.92
C ARG A 91 20.65 -27.78 1.70
N GLY A 92 21.51 -27.93 2.69
CA GLY A 92 22.00 -26.83 3.53
C GLY A 92 21.02 -26.36 4.62
N ASN A 93 19.93 -27.11 4.85
CA ASN A 93 19.05 -26.94 6.00
C ASN A 93 19.62 -27.70 7.22
N SER A 94 19.41 -27.16 8.42
CA SER A 94 19.91 -27.73 9.69
C SER A 94 18.80 -28.14 10.66
N GLU A 95 17.56 -27.89 10.26
CA GLU A 95 16.35 -28.19 11.01
C GLU A 95 16.09 -29.71 11.10
N PRO A 96 15.34 -30.16 12.12
CA PRO A 96 14.89 -31.54 12.19
C PRO A 96 14.08 -31.96 10.95
N ALA A 97 14.20 -33.22 10.54
CA ALA A 97 13.50 -33.74 9.36
C ALA A 97 11.97 -33.56 9.43
N GLY A 98 11.36 -33.60 10.62
CA GLY A 98 9.92 -33.37 10.80
C GLY A 98 9.46 -31.96 10.42
N ASP A 99 10.35 -30.96 10.49
CA ASP A 99 10.07 -29.58 10.08
C ASP A 99 10.27 -29.37 8.57
N LEU A 100 11.02 -30.26 7.90
CA LEU A 100 11.44 -30.15 6.50
C LEU A 100 10.69 -31.11 5.55
N VAL A 101 9.70 -31.85 6.06
CA VAL A 101 8.87 -32.77 5.28
C VAL A 101 7.45 -32.24 5.24
N ILE A 102 6.93 -31.98 4.03
CA ILE A 102 5.53 -31.62 3.84
C ILE A 102 4.74 -32.91 3.70
N ASP A 103 4.04 -33.32 4.76
CA ASP A 103 3.21 -34.52 4.79
C ASP A 103 1.79 -34.18 5.27
N PRO A 104 0.80 -34.10 4.37
CA PRO A 104 -0.61 -33.88 4.71
C PRO A 104 -1.30 -35.11 5.33
N GLY A 105 -0.61 -36.26 5.37
CA GLY A 105 -1.18 -37.55 5.72
C GLY A 105 -2.06 -38.15 4.62
N PRO A 106 -2.51 -39.41 4.78
CA PRO A 106 -3.36 -40.09 3.83
C PRO A 106 -4.76 -39.44 3.71
N ARG A 107 -5.36 -39.55 2.52
CA ARG A 107 -6.77 -39.24 2.27
C ARG A 107 -7.47 -40.45 1.67
N SER A 108 -8.76 -40.59 1.96
CA SER A 108 -9.61 -41.69 1.46
C SER A 108 -10.92 -41.19 0.85
N THR A 109 -11.40 -41.92 -0.15
CA THR A 109 -12.75 -41.79 -0.74
C THR A 109 -13.40 -43.16 -0.79
N ASP A 110 -14.68 -43.25 -0.50
CA ASP A 110 -15.44 -44.52 -0.37
C ASP A 110 -16.58 -44.65 -1.38
N GLY A 111 -16.57 -43.86 -2.46
CA GLY A 111 -17.57 -43.91 -3.51
C GLY A 111 -17.28 -42.97 -4.69
N PRO A 112 -18.13 -43.01 -5.74
CA PRO A 112 -17.97 -42.18 -6.93
C PRO A 112 -18.23 -40.69 -6.66
N ASN A 113 -17.67 -39.81 -7.50
CA ASN A 113 -17.82 -38.36 -7.46
C ASN A 113 -17.44 -37.70 -6.12
N GLN A 114 -16.46 -38.26 -5.40
CA GLN A 114 -15.92 -37.67 -4.19
C GLN A 114 -14.61 -36.94 -4.47
N ALA A 115 -14.27 -35.95 -3.65
CA ALA A 115 -12.99 -35.26 -3.67
C ALA A 115 -12.43 -35.07 -2.25
N ARG A 116 -11.10 -35.09 -2.11
CA ARG A 116 -10.37 -34.81 -0.86
C ARG A 116 -9.07 -34.06 -1.18
N SER A 117 -8.82 -33.00 -0.43
CA SER A 117 -7.61 -32.18 -0.57
C SER A 117 -6.45 -32.69 0.28
N PHE A 118 -5.23 -32.54 -0.23
CA PHE A 118 -3.97 -32.81 0.47
C PHE A 118 -3.41 -31.51 1.09
N ASP A 119 -4.22 -30.85 1.93
CA ASP A 119 -4.00 -29.50 2.47
C ASP A 119 -3.40 -29.45 3.89
N GLY A 120 -3.28 -30.60 4.57
CA GLY A 120 -2.75 -30.69 5.92
C GLY A 120 -1.23 -30.59 6.05
N GLY A 121 -0.51 -30.47 4.92
CA GLY A 121 0.95 -30.43 4.88
C GLY A 121 1.49 -29.07 5.35
N SER A 122 2.61 -29.07 6.07
CA SER A 122 3.28 -27.84 6.47
C SER A 122 4.79 -28.01 6.50
N ILE A 123 5.51 -26.88 6.45
CA ILE A 123 6.97 -26.82 6.54
C ILE A 123 7.40 -25.67 7.43
N ARG A 124 8.54 -25.83 8.11
CA ARG A 124 9.11 -24.82 9.01
C ARG A 124 10.62 -24.71 8.78
N PHE A 125 11.08 -23.47 8.68
CA PHE A 125 12.51 -23.15 8.68
C PHE A 125 12.87 -22.33 9.93
N SER A 126 14.14 -22.32 10.29
CA SER A 126 14.62 -21.55 11.44
C SER A 126 14.34 -20.07 11.26
N GLY A 127 13.73 -19.44 12.28
CA GLY A 127 13.43 -18.01 12.27
C GLY A 127 12.22 -17.59 11.42
N THR A 128 11.49 -18.54 10.81
CA THR A 128 10.27 -18.25 10.03
C THR A 128 9.02 -18.87 10.68
N ALA A 129 7.85 -18.38 10.28
CA ALA A 129 6.58 -18.99 10.66
C ALA A 129 6.35 -20.30 9.90
N THR A 130 5.67 -21.26 10.52
CA THR A 130 5.22 -22.49 9.86
C THR A 130 4.34 -22.13 8.66
N THR A 131 4.66 -22.70 7.51
CA THR A 131 3.97 -22.45 6.24
C THR A 131 3.14 -23.67 5.85
N SER A 132 1.83 -23.49 5.60
CA SER A 132 1.00 -24.55 5.03
C SER A 132 1.27 -24.70 3.54
N VAL A 133 1.38 -25.94 3.07
CA VAL A 133 1.70 -26.28 1.69
C VAL A 133 0.76 -27.39 1.21
N PRO A 134 -0.30 -27.05 0.46
CA PRO A 134 -1.14 -28.05 -0.19
C PRO A 134 -0.38 -28.81 -1.27
N LEU A 135 -0.52 -30.14 -1.32
CA LEU A 135 0.14 -31.00 -2.31
C LEU A 135 -0.80 -31.50 -3.43
N GLY A 136 -1.99 -30.91 -3.53
CA GLY A 136 -3.00 -31.24 -4.54
C GLY A 136 -4.26 -31.86 -3.95
N GLU A 137 -4.86 -32.80 -4.69
CA GLU A 137 -6.12 -33.45 -4.31
C GLU A 137 -6.29 -34.83 -4.95
N MET A 138 -7.16 -35.65 -4.38
CA MET A 138 -7.68 -36.87 -4.99
C MET A 138 -9.18 -36.72 -5.24
N ARG A 139 -9.68 -37.35 -6.32
CA ARG A 139 -11.11 -37.42 -6.61
C ARG A 139 -11.49 -38.72 -7.32
N THR A 140 -12.76 -39.07 -7.31
CA THR A 140 -13.29 -40.24 -8.03
C THR A 140 -14.24 -39.81 -9.14
N ASP A 141 -14.17 -40.48 -10.29
CA ASP A 141 -15.14 -40.26 -11.37
C ASP A 141 -16.46 -41.01 -11.12
N THR A 142 -17.38 -40.94 -12.08
CA THR A 142 -18.71 -41.59 -11.99
C THR A 142 -18.65 -43.11 -11.94
N ALA A 143 -17.55 -43.72 -12.40
CA ALA A 143 -17.31 -45.16 -12.32
C ALA A 143 -16.45 -45.55 -11.10
N ASN A 144 -16.18 -44.59 -10.20
CA ASN A 144 -15.30 -44.73 -9.04
C ASN A 144 -13.84 -45.06 -9.42
N ARG A 145 -13.37 -44.56 -10.57
CA ARG A 145 -11.93 -44.52 -10.90
C ARG A 145 -11.29 -43.36 -10.17
N LEU A 146 -10.09 -43.56 -9.63
CA LEU A 146 -9.37 -42.53 -8.91
C LEU A 146 -8.64 -41.59 -9.87
N LEU A 147 -8.72 -40.29 -9.63
CA LEU A 147 -7.90 -39.26 -10.23
C LEU A 147 -7.07 -38.60 -9.12
N VAL A 148 -5.76 -38.52 -9.31
CA VAL A 148 -4.86 -37.76 -8.44
C VAL A 148 -4.35 -36.54 -9.19
N LEU A 149 -4.54 -35.36 -8.61
CA LEU A 149 -4.08 -34.08 -9.13
C LEU A 149 -2.97 -33.52 -8.23
N GLY A 150 -1.94 -32.96 -8.84
CA GLY A 150 -0.85 -32.31 -8.13
C GLY A 150 -1.21 -30.94 -7.55
N GLY A 151 -0.22 -30.32 -6.91
CA GLY A 151 -0.28 -28.93 -6.46
C GLY A 151 -0.36 -27.90 -7.59
N SER A 152 -0.32 -26.64 -7.18
CA SER A 152 -0.47 -25.47 -8.05
C SER A 152 0.81 -25.06 -8.81
N GLY A 153 1.95 -25.70 -8.56
CA GLY A 153 3.24 -25.25 -9.07
C GLY A 153 3.93 -24.20 -8.19
N ARG A 154 3.52 -24.09 -6.91
CA ARG A 154 4.03 -23.10 -5.97
C ARG A 154 5.40 -23.51 -5.43
N ALA A 155 6.34 -22.57 -5.47
CA ALA A 155 7.62 -22.65 -4.77
C ALA A 155 7.88 -21.33 -4.04
N ALA A 156 8.47 -21.37 -2.85
CA ALA A 156 8.77 -20.16 -2.10
C ALA A 156 9.89 -20.39 -1.07
N SER A 157 10.46 -19.27 -0.61
CA SER A 157 11.26 -19.20 0.61
C SER A 157 10.59 -18.28 1.62
N PRO A 158 10.10 -18.78 2.78
CA PRO A 158 9.47 -17.95 3.80
C PRO A 158 10.37 -16.83 4.35
N ALA A 159 11.70 -16.98 4.24
CA ALA A 159 12.68 -15.96 4.64
C ALA A 159 13.06 -15.00 3.49
N GLY A 160 12.54 -15.21 2.28
CA GLY A 160 12.90 -14.42 1.10
C GLY A 160 14.31 -14.73 0.54
N ASN A 161 14.82 -15.95 0.76
CA ASN A 161 16.15 -16.34 0.26
C ASN A 161 16.16 -16.39 -1.27
N GLY A 162 17.20 -15.88 -1.91
CA GLY A 162 17.42 -16.06 -3.35
C GLY A 162 17.76 -17.50 -3.73
N ILE A 163 17.73 -17.79 -5.04
CA ILE A 163 18.18 -19.06 -5.62
C ILE A 163 19.61 -18.90 -6.14
N ALA A 164 20.54 -19.66 -5.57
CA ALA A 164 21.96 -19.59 -5.93
C ALA A 164 22.40 -20.75 -6.83
N ASN A 165 21.67 -21.86 -6.83
CA ASN A 165 22.02 -23.04 -7.62
C ASN A 165 20.77 -23.76 -8.13
N PHE A 166 20.95 -24.58 -9.17
CA PHE A 166 19.84 -25.27 -9.82
C PHE A 166 19.23 -26.41 -8.99
N TRP A 167 19.99 -26.98 -8.05
CA TRP A 167 19.63 -28.26 -7.44
C TRP A 167 19.05 -28.12 -6.03
N GLY A 168 19.70 -27.45 -5.09
CA GLY A 168 19.26 -27.37 -3.69
C GLY A 168 19.53 -26.02 -3.05
N ASN A 169 18.47 -25.31 -2.67
CA ASN A 169 18.54 -23.98 -2.10
C ASN A 169 18.01 -24.00 -0.64
N PRO A 170 18.82 -23.58 0.37
CA PRO A 170 18.37 -23.58 1.76
C PRO A 170 17.17 -22.65 2.00
N GLY A 171 16.26 -23.07 2.88
CA GLY A 171 15.07 -22.29 3.21
C GLY A 171 14.00 -22.24 2.11
N TRP A 172 14.07 -23.11 1.11
CA TRP A 172 13.08 -23.22 0.02
C TRP A 172 12.21 -24.46 0.14
N TYR A 173 10.97 -24.37 -0.34
CA TYR A 173 10.07 -25.49 -0.56
C TYR A 173 9.38 -25.39 -1.92
N ASP A 174 8.86 -26.52 -2.42
CA ASP A 174 7.95 -26.58 -3.56
C ASP A 174 6.78 -27.56 -3.27
N ASP A 175 5.82 -27.64 -4.18
CA ASP A 175 4.61 -28.49 -4.06
C ASP A 175 4.64 -29.74 -4.94
N ILE A 176 5.83 -30.18 -5.35
CA ILE A 176 6.06 -31.52 -5.91
C ILE A 176 5.79 -32.56 -4.81
N ALA A 177 5.30 -33.74 -5.18
CA ALA A 177 5.06 -34.80 -4.24
C ALA A 177 5.10 -36.17 -4.92
N ASP A 178 5.26 -37.22 -4.13
CA ASP A 178 5.02 -38.58 -4.58
C ASP A 178 4.52 -39.44 -3.41
N GLY A 179 3.94 -40.59 -3.73
CA GLY A 179 3.52 -41.53 -2.69
C GLY A 179 2.59 -42.65 -3.12
N ALA A 180 2.12 -43.39 -2.12
CA ALA A 180 1.39 -44.64 -2.30
C ALA A 180 -0.07 -44.41 -2.71
N VAL A 181 -0.55 -45.24 -3.64
CA VAL A 181 -1.95 -45.37 -4.05
C VAL A 181 -2.42 -46.78 -3.73
N SER A 182 -3.43 -46.90 -2.87
CA SER A 182 -3.97 -48.18 -2.42
C SER A 182 -5.49 -48.18 -2.54
N ALA A 183 -6.07 -49.37 -2.60
CA ALA A 183 -7.53 -49.54 -2.63
C ALA A 183 -7.94 -50.76 -1.82
N THR A 184 -9.12 -50.69 -1.22
CA THR A 184 -9.83 -51.88 -0.74
C THR A 184 -11.07 -52.06 -1.60
N ILE A 185 -11.39 -53.32 -1.91
CA ILE A 185 -12.59 -53.65 -2.68
C ILE A 185 -13.45 -54.66 -1.93
N ARG A 186 -14.77 -54.50 -2.04
CA ARG A 186 -15.76 -55.51 -1.63
C ARG A 186 -16.58 -55.91 -2.84
N LEU A 187 -16.33 -57.11 -3.37
CA LEU A 187 -16.97 -57.59 -4.59
C LEU A 187 -18.48 -57.76 -4.37
N ARG A 188 -19.29 -57.25 -5.29
CA ARG A 188 -20.77 -57.36 -5.18
C ARG A 188 -21.28 -58.77 -5.50
N SER A 189 -20.50 -59.58 -6.20
CA SER A 189 -20.85 -60.96 -6.56
C SER A 189 -20.97 -61.90 -5.36
N ASP A 190 -20.08 -61.76 -4.38
CA ASP A 190 -19.98 -62.68 -3.24
C ASP A 190 -19.64 -62.02 -1.89
N ASN A 191 -19.56 -60.68 -1.83
CA ASN A 191 -19.13 -59.88 -0.68
C ASN A 191 -17.70 -60.17 -0.19
N SER A 192 -16.85 -60.82 -0.98
CA SER A 192 -15.45 -61.03 -0.62
C SER A 192 -14.64 -59.73 -0.72
N THR A 193 -13.57 -59.64 0.07
CA THR A 193 -12.64 -58.50 0.09
C THR A 193 -11.22 -58.94 -0.26
N PRO A 194 -10.96 -59.31 -1.53
CA PRO A 194 -9.63 -59.73 -1.95
C PRO A 194 -8.61 -58.59 -1.83
N ALA A 195 -7.35 -58.94 -1.61
CA ALA A 195 -6.27 -57.98 -1.58
C ALA A 195 -6.05 -57.36 -2.97
N VAL A 196 -5.79 -56.05 -3.00
CA VAL A 196 -5.45 -55.31 -4.22
C VAL A 196 -3.98 -54.89 -4.14
N GLU A 197 -3.19 -55.25 -5.14
CA GLU A 197 -1.82 -54.76 -5.25
C GLU A 197 -1.81 -53.26 -5.57
N GLY A 198 -1.15 -52.50 -4.70
CA GLY A 198 -1.06 -51.04 -4.76
C GLY A 198 -0.26 -50.50 -5.96
N ALA A 199 -0.35 -49.19 -6.16
CA ALA A 199 0.40 -48.41 -7.15
C ALA A 199 1.10 -47.22 -6.47
N TRP A 200 1.81 -46.42 -7.26
CA TRP A 200 2.46 -45.18 -6.82
C TRP A 200 2.01 -44.01 -7.70
N VAL A 201 2.03 -42.79 -7.16
CA VAL A 201 1.85 -41.56 -7.93
C VAL A 201 3.06 -40.67 -7.79
N ILE A 202 3.52 -40.09 -8.90
CA ILE A 202 4.53 -39.03 -8.94
C ILE A 202 3.85 -37.77 -9.46
N VAL A 203 3.91 -36.69 -8.69
CA VAL A 203 3.51 -35.35 -9.10
C VAL A 203 4.75 -34.63 -9.64
N ALA A 204 4.76 -34.36 -10.93
CA ALA A 204 5.90 -33.79 -11.64
C ALA A 204 5.66 -32.35 -12.12
N PRO A 205 6.70 -31.63 -12.55
CA PRO A 205 6.52 -30.39 -13.30
C PRO A 205 5.68 -30.57 -14.57
N PRO A 206 5.12 -29.50 -15.14
CA PRO A 206 4.46 -29.55 -16.45
C PRO A 206 5.40 -30.08 -17.54
N LYS A 207 4.84 -30.83 -18.50
CA LYS A 207 5.54 -31.23 -19.73
C LYS A 207 5.15 -30.25 -20.83
N PHE A 208 6.04 -29.33 -21.16
CA PHE A 208 5.73 -28.26 -22.11
C PHE A 208 5.75 -28.70 -23.58
N ALA A 209 6.25 -29.89 -23.93
CA ALA A 209 6.02 -30.51 -25.24
C ALA A 209 5.26 -31.84 -25.10
N PRO A 210 3.95 -31.81 -24.78
CA PRO A 210 3.20 -33.00 -24.41
C PRO A 210 3.10 -34.06 -25.51
N HIS A 211 3.16 -33.64 -26.78
CA HIS A 211 3.03 -34.52 -27.96
C HIS A 211 4.35 -35.24 -28.35
N GLN A 212 5.45 -34.90 -27.68
CA GLN A 212 6.77 -35.45 -27.96
C GLN A 212 7.23 -36.36 -26.83
N ASP A 213 8.02 -37.37 -27.17
CA ASP A 213 8.62 -38.28 -26.18
C ASP A 213 10.14 -38.11 -26.13
N SER A 214 10.71 -38.33 -24.96
CA SER A 214 12.16 -38.35 -24.80
C SER A 214 12.73 -39.59 -25.49
N ILE A 215 13.92 -39.46 -26.10
CA ILE A 215 14.62 -40.58 -26.78
C ILE A 215 14.71 -41.82 -25.87
N THR A 216 15.10 -41.60 -24.62
CA THR A 216 14.99 -42.58 -23.55
C THR A 216 13.94 -42.10 -22.57
N THR A 217 12.81 -42.81 -22.54
CA THR A 217 11.71 -42.50 -21.61
C THR A 217 11.94 -43.14 -20.25
N LEU A 218 11.18 -42.73 -19.24
CA LEU A 218 11.26 -43.35 -17.92
C LEU A 218 10.88 -44.84 -18.00
N TYR A 219 9.99 -45.23 -18.92
CA TYR A 219 9.67 -46.63 -19.19
C TYR A 219 10.91 -47.41 -19.64
N ASP A 220 11.64 -46.89 -20.64
CA ASP A 220 12.86 -47.53 -21.17
C ASP A 220 13.90 -47.75 -20.06
N ARG A 221 14.07 -46.75 -19.19
CA ARG A 221 15.03 -46.79 -18.09
C ARG A 221 14.61 -47.77 -17.00
N LEU A 222 13.34 -47.77 -16.63
CA LEU A 222 12.81 -48.67 -15.61
C LEU A 222 12.79 -50.12 -16.10
N LEU A 223 12.42 -50.37 -17.35
CA LEU A 223 12.47 -51.71 -17.92
C LEU A 223 13.89 -52.30 -17.82
N GLN A 224 14.92 -51.49 -18.14
CA GLN A 224 16.31 -51.91 -17.95
C GLN A 224 16.61 -52.28 -16.49
N ALA A 225 16.25 -51.43 -15.54
CA ALA A 225 16.47 -51.69 -14.12
C ALA A 225 15.73 -52.94 -13.62
N MET A 226 14.49 -53.17 -14.06
CA MET A 226 13.72 -54.35 -13.71
C MET A 226 14.32 -55.63 -14.30
N VAL A 227 14.86 -55.58 -15.52
CA VAL A 227 15.56 -56.71 -16.16
C VAL A 227 16.88 -57.02 -15.44
N ASP A 228 17.67 -56.00 -15.13
CA ASP A 228 18.94 -56.16 -14.42
C ASP A 228 18.74 -56.75 -13.01
N ALA A 229 17.61 -56.42 -12.37
CA ALA A 229 17.20 -56.95 -11.08
C ALA A 229 16.53 -58.35 -11.15
N GLY A 230 16.28 -58.88 -12.35
CA GLY A 230 15.56 -60.14 -12.53
C GLY A 230 14.07 -60.08 -12.22
N LEU A 231 13.48 -58.88 -12.10
CA LEU A 231 12.06 -58.65 -11.88
C LEU A 231 11.24 -58.70 -13.18
N ALA A 232 11.88 -58.49 -14.33
CA ALA A 232 11.28 -58.61 -15.66
C ALA A 232 12.19 -59.41 -16.61
N PRO A 233 11.64 -60.13 -17.60
CA PRO A 233 12.44 -60.81 -18.60
C PRO A 233 13.01 -59.81 -19.64
N ALA A 234 14.24 -60.04 -20.08
CA ALA A 234 14.83 -59.29 -21.18
C ALA A 234 14.08 -59.56 -22.51
N PRO A 235 13.78 -58.54 -23.33
CA PRO A 235 13.15 -58.75 -24.63
C PRO A 235 14.01 -59.60 -25.58
N ALA A 236 13.46 -60.75 -26.01
CA ALA A 236 14.16 -61.72 -26.85
C ALA A 236 14.04 -61.47 -28.36
N SER A 237 13.05 -60.68 -28.79
CA SER A 237 12.78 -60.34 -30.20
C SER A 237 12.66 -58.83 -30.39
N THR A 238 12.75 -58.37 -31.64
CA THR A 238 12.59 -56.97 -32.02
C THR A 238 11.47 -56.85 -33.06
N SER A 239 10.48 -56.00 -32.77
CA SER A 239 9.49 -55.50 -33.74
C SER A 239 9.97 -54.15 -34.29
N TYR A 240 9.80 -53.93 -35.60
CA TYR A 240 10.12 -52.64 -36.20
C TYR A 240 9.21 -51.55 -35.62
N THR A 241 7.90 -51.80 -35.62
CA THR A 241 6.89 -50.80 -35.24
C THR A 241 6.95 -50.47 -33.75
N ARG A 242 7.21 -51.46 -32.88
CA ARG A 242 7.17 -51.28 -31.42
C ARG A 242 8.51 -50.91 -30.79
N ASP A 243 9.62 -51.42 -31.33
CA ASP A 243 10.92 -51.36 -30.65
C ASP A 243 11.97 -50.51 -31.41
N VAL A 244 11.83 -50.33 -32.73
CA VAL A 244 12.78 -49.55 -33.57
C VAL A 244 12.23 -48.17 -33.91
N HIS A 245 11.03 -48.13 -34.51
CA HIS A 245 10.40 -46.91 -35.00
C HIS A 245 10.27 -45.83 -33.91
N PRO A 246 9.86 -46.11 -32.66
CA PRO A 246 9.76 -45.07 -31.64
C PRO A 246 11.10 -44.37 -31.37
N LEU A 247 12.22 -45.10 -31.37
CA LEU A 247 13.54 -44.50 -31.16
C LEU A 247 13.95 -43.59 -32.32
N LEU A 248 13.66 -44.03 -33.55
CA LEU A 248 13.88 -43.23 -34.76
C LEU A 248 13.02 -41.97 -34.77
N GLN A 249 11.74 -42.10 -34.46
CA GLN A 249 10.77 -41.01 -34.45
C GLN A 249 11.10 -39.97 -33.36
N ARG A 250 11.37 -40.40 -32.12
CA ARG A 250 11.80 -39.53 -31.01
C ARG A 250 13.06 -38.73 -31.35
N THR A 251 13.95 -39.31 -32.15
CA THR A 251 15.18 -38.65 -32.62
C THR A 251 14.88 -37.60 -33.70
N ARG A 252 13.87 -37.80 -34.56
CA ARG A 252 13.41 -36.79 -35.51
C ARG A 252 12.70 -35.63 -34.79
N ASP A 253 11.78 -35.96 -33.90
CA ASP A 253 10.92 -34.97 -33.24
C ASP A 253 11.67 -34.03 -32.29
N ILE A 254 12.87 -34.41 -31.85
CA ILE A 254 13.71 -33.58 -31.00
C ILE A 254 14.03 -32.22 -31.64
N GLU A 255 14.00 -32.16 -32.99
CA GLU A 255 14.21 -30.91 -33.70
C GLU A 255 13.22 -29.85 -33.25
N TRP A 256 11.98 -30.18 -32.93
CA TRP A 256 10.94 -29.17 -32.65
C TRP A 256 11.14 -28.40 -31.34
N VAL A 257 11.95 -28.94 -30.43
CA VAL A 257 12.22 -28.38 -29.10
C VAL A 257 13.68 -28.04 -28.85
N LYS A 258 14.57 -28.40 -29.80
CA LYS A 258 16.00 -28.12 -29.73
C LYS A 258 16.56 -27.85 -31.12
N ASN A 259 17.40 -26.83 -31.22
CA ASN A 259 18.14 -26.54 -32.44
C ASN A 259 19.23 -27.63 -32.66
N THR A 260 18.92 -28.61 -33.50
CA THR A 260 19.81 -29.73 -33.85
C THR A 260 19.71 -30.04 -35.34
N HIS A 261 20.54 -30.97 -35.81
CA HIS A 261 20.48 -31.48 -37.18
C HIS A 261 19.14 -32.17 -37.46
N VAL A 262 18.53 -31.83 -38.60
CA VAL A 262 17.29 -32.46 -39.07
C VAL A 262 17.60 -33.86 -39.58
N HIS A 263 16.87 -34.84 -39.05
CA HIS A 263 16.99 -36.25 -39.43
C HIS A 263 15.90 -36.62 -40.43
N ALA A 264 16.28 -37.22 -41.57
CA ALA A 264 15.33 -37.58 -42.62
C ALA A 264 15.64 -38.97 -43.22
N TRP A 265 14.62 -39.82 -43.27
CA TRP A 265 14.61 -41.13 -43.93
C TRP A 265 13.16 -41.55 -44.23
N SER A 266 12.99 -42.52 -45.12
CA SER A 266 11.69 -43.14 -45.41
C SER A 266 11.45 -44.35 -44.51
N GLU A 267 10.25 -44.44 -43.94
CA GLU A 267 9.81 -45.60 -43.15
C GLU A 267 9.16 -46.69 -44.04
N PRO A 268 9.42 -48.00 -43.81
CA PRO A 268 10.37 -48.53 -42.84
C PRO A 268 11.81 -48.50 -43.42
N VAL A 269 12.78 -48.26 -42.55
CA VAL A 269 14.20 -48.25 -42.89
C VAL A 269 14.71 -49.69 -43.01
N THR A 270 14.73 -50.19 -44.25
CA THR A 270 15.12 -51.57 -44.61
C THR A 270 16.50 -51.69 -45.28
N SER A 271 17.04 -50.57 -45.81
CA SER A 271 18.33 -50.54 -46.50
C SER A 271 19.50 -50.84 -45.56
N ALA A 272 20.22 -51.94 -45.77
CA ALA A 272 21.32 -52.35 -44.90
C ALA A 272 22.42 -51.27 -44.71
N PRO A 273 22.90 -50.56 -45.76
CA PRO A 273 23.84 -49.45 -45.57
C PRO A 273 23.27 -48.32 -44.70
N LEU A 274 21.97 -48.02 -44.84
CA LEU A 274 21.32 -46.97 -44.06
C LEU A 274 21.14 -47.39 -42.59
N ARG A 275 20.76 -48.64 -42.32
CA ARG A 275 20.70 -49.18 -40.96
C ARG A 275 22.06 -49.15 -40.28
N GLN A 276 23.11 -49.55 -40.99
CA GLN A 276 24.49 -49.50 -40.49
C GLN A 276 24.92 -48.05 -40.19
N ALA A 277 24.60 -47.11 -41.07
CA ALA A 277 24.90 -45.69 -40.87
C ALA A 277 24.18 -45.13 -39.64
N ILE A 278 22.86 -45.38 -39.51
CA ILE A 278 22.08 -44.95 -38.35
C ILE A 278 22.64 -45.57 -37.06
N PHE A 279 22.84 -46.89 -37.03
CA PHE A 279 23.37 -47.57 -35.84
C PHE A 279 24.76 -47.05 -35.43
N SER A 280 25.64 -46.77 -36.39
CA SER A 280 26.98 -46.23 -36.11
C SER A 280 26.95 -44.87 -35.41
N ARG A 281 25.88 -44.09 -35.62
CA ARG A 281 25.64 -42.80 -34.98
C ARG A 281 24.91 -42.88 -33.64
N LEU A 282 24.49 -44.07 -33.20
CA LEU A 282 23.97 -44.31 -31.83
C LEU A 282 25.10 -44.35 -30.77
N SER A 283 26.25 -43.77 -31.09
CA SER A 283 27.42 -43.63 -30.21
C SER A 283 27.46 -42.22 -29.60
N PRO A 284 28.10 -42.02 -28.43
CA PRO A 284 28.10 -40.72 -27.74
C PRO A 284 28.75 -39.65 -28.63
N GLY A 285 27.95 -38.69 -29.13
CA GLY A 285 28.42 -37.60 -29.99
C GLY A 285 27.43 -37.17 -31.08
N ASP A 286 26.64 -38.10 -31.62
CA ASP A 286 25.69 -37.86 -32.73
C ASP A 286 24.19 -37.98 -32.32
N MET A 287 23.93 -38.33 -31.06
CA MET A 287 22.63 -38.19 -30.37
C MET A 287 22.59 -36.82 -29.65
N PRO A 288 21.42 -36.26 -29.28
CA PRO A 288 21.38 -35.00 -28.55
C PRO A 288 22.35 -35.04 -27.38
N GLN A 289 23.25 -34.06 -27.30
CA GLN A 289 24.24 -34.01 -26.24
C GLN A 289 23.52 -33.88 -24.90
N LEU A 290 23.44 -34.98 -24.14
CA LEU A 290 22.97 -35.03 -22.76
C LEU A 290 24.19 -35.05 -21.84
N ALA A 291 24.14 -34.28 -20.76
CA ALA A 291 25.14 -34.34 -19.71
C ALA A 291 24.81 -35.47 -18.71
N GLY A 292 25.80 -35.99 -17.98
CA GLY A 292 25.64 -37.13 -17.07
C GLY A 292 26.18 -38.47 -17.63
N SER A 293 26.38 -39.45 -16.75
CA SER A 293 27.03 -40.72 -17.08
C SER A 293 26.10 -41.75 -17.74
N ASP A 294 24.79 -41.54 -17.68
CA ASP A 294 23.74 -42.41 -18.22
C ASP A 294 23.01 -41.81 -19.43
N ARG A 295 23.70 -40.92 -20.15
CA ARG A 295 23.23 -40.23 -21.37
C ARG A 295 22.98 -41.14 -22.58
N ASP A 296 23.53 -42.35 -22.57
CA ASP A 296 23.37 -43.27 -23.69
C ASP A 296 22.02 -43.99 -23.62
N ILE A 297 21.51 -44.40 -24.79
CA ILE A 297 20.37 -45.31 -24.86
C ILE A 297 20.63 -46.56 -24.02
N THR A 298 19.58 -47.14 -23.45
CA THR A 298 19.71 -48.29 -22.55
C THR A 298 20.29 -49.51 -23.27
N PRO A 299 20.93 -50.45 -22.55
CA PRO A 299 21.35 -51.73 -23.14
C PRO A 299 20.25 -52.47 -23.89
N ILE A 300 19.00 -52.46 -23.40
CA ILE A 300 17.84 -53.03 -24.10
C ILE A 300 17.55 -52.29 -25.41
N GLN A 301 17.49 -50.96 -25.41
CA GLN A 301 17.31 -50.17 -26.64
C GLN A 301 18.43 -50.44 -27.64
N ARG A 302 19.69 -50.50 -27.17
CA ARG A 302 20.85 -50.85 -28.01
C ARG A 302 20.72 -52.24 -28.60
N ALA A 303 20.28 -53.24 -27.82
CA ALA A 303 20.07 -54.60 -28.29
C ALA A 303 18.98 -54.68 -29.37
N HIS A 304 17.90 -53.91 -29.25
CA HIS A 304 16.90 -53.81 -30.31
C HIS A 304 17.48 -53.21 -31.60
N MET A 305 18.26 -52.13 -31.48
CA MET A 305 18.90 -51.48 -32.62
C MET A 305 19.99 -52.34 -33.27
N GLU A 306 20.70 -53.15 -32.49
CA GLU A 306 21.70 -54.10 -32.99
C GLU A 306 21.04 -55.23 -33.78
N ARG A 307 20.00 -55.84 -33.21
CA ARG A 307 19.17 -56.83 -33.91
C ARG A 307 18.57 -56.26 -35.20
N TRP A 308 18.09 -55.02 -35.17
CA TRP A 308 17.58 -54.35 -36.37
C TRP A 308 18.66 -54.09 -37.42
N LYS A 309 19.86 -53.62 -37.02
CA LYS A 309 21.02 -53.46 -37.90
C LYS A 309 21.38 -54.79 -38.58
N ASP A 310 21.39 -55.88 -37.81
CA ASP A 310 21.78 -57.22 -38.25
C ASP A 310 20.66 -58.02 -38.93
N ASP A 311 19.55 -57.36 -39.28
CA ASP A 311 18.40 -57.98 -39.96
C ASP A 311 17.68 -59.08 -39.15
N ASN A 312 17.84 -59.07 -37.83
CA ASN A 312 17.21 -60.00 -36.90
C ASN A 312 16.00 -59.37 -36.17
N TYR A 313 15.00 -58.95 -36.94
CA TYR A 313 13.79 -58.29 -36.43
C TYR A 313 12.57 -58.66 -37.29
N THR A 314 11.38 -58.49 -36.73
CA THR A 314 10.12 -58.59 -37.48
C THR A 314 9.79 -57.23 -38.08
N ASN A 315 9.73 -57.14 -39.40
CA ASN A 315 9.23 -55.95 -40.09
C ASN A 315 7.70 -55.99 -40.16
N ASP A 316 7.06 -55.56 -39.07
CA ASP A 316 5.62 -55.47 -38.88
C ASP A 316 5.06 -54.08 -39.20
N TRP A 317 5.76 -53.30 -40.03
CA TRP A 317 5.37 -51.93 -40.36
C TRP A 317 4.15 -51.88 -41.29
N VAL A 318 3.08 -51.25 -40.82
CA VAL A 318 1.85 -50.97 -41.59
C VAL A 318 1.52 -49.47 -41.69
N GLY A 319 2.41 -48.62 -41.16
CA GLY A 319 2.23 -47.18 -41.02
C GLY A 319 2.56 -46.70 -39.60
N PRO A 320 2.57 -45.38 -39.36
CA PRO A 320 2.76 -44.83 -38.02
C PRO A 320 1.74 -45.42 -37.04
N PRO A 321 2.20 -45.93 -35.88
CA PRO A 321 1.29 -46.52 -34.90
C PRO A 321 0.31 -45.45 -34.38
N VAL A 322 -0.98 -45.76 -34.45
CA VAL A 322 -2.03 -44.97 -33.79
C VAL A 322 -2.13 -45.34 -32.32
N ALA A 323 -2.66 -44.44 -31.50
CA ALA A 323 -2.94 -44.74 -30.10
C ALA A 323 -3.81 -46.00 -29.99
N GLU A 324 -3.53 -46.85 -28.99
CA GLU A 324 -4.29 -48.08 -28.76
C GLU A 324 -5.80 -47.79 -28.66
N SER A 325 -6.64 -48.67 -29.22
CA SER A 325 -8.09 -48.46 -29.26
C SER A 325 -8.79 -48.79 -27.94
N VAL A 326 -8.13 -49.55 -27.06
CA VAL A 326 -8.67 -50.02 -25.78
C VAL A 326 -7.64 -49.74 -24.68
N VAL A 327 -8.11 -49.36 -23.49
CA VAL A 327 -7.27 -49.22 -22.32
C VAL A 327 -6.90 -50.61 -21.79
N THR A 328 -5.60 -50.90 -21.69
CA THR A 328 -5.08 -52.15 -21.14
C THR A 328 -4.18 -51.88 -19.93
N PRO A 329 -4.04 -52.81 -18.97
CA PRO A 329 -3.15 -52.64 -17.82
C PRO A 329 -1.71 -52.26 -18.21
N SER A 330 -1.11 -53.01 -19.15
CA SER A 330 0.24 -52.75 -19.65
C SER A 330 0.33 -51.46 -20.48
N GLY A 331 -0.73 -51.12 -21.22
CA GLY A 331 -0.82 -49.88 -21.97
C GLY A 331 -0.81 -48.66 -21.05
N MET A 332 -1.53 -48.72 -19.93
CA MET A 332 -1.53 -47.66 -18.91
C MET A 332 -0.16 -47.51 -18.24
N ASP A 333 0.45 -48.63 -17.82
CA ASP A 333 1.78 -48.64 -17.19
C ASP A 333 2.83 -48.00 -18.10
N ARG A 334 2.78 -48.35 -19.40
CA ARG A 334 3.70 -47.79 -20.40
C ARG A 334 3.40 -46.34 -20.74
N ALA A 335 2.14 -45.99 -21.00
CA ALA A 335 1.75 -44.64 -21.42
C ALA A 335 2.12 -43.56 -20.40
N ALA A 336 1.93 -43.86 -19.11
CA ALA A 336 2.31 -42.95 -18.03
C ALA A 336 3.82 -42.67 -18.03
N LEU A 337 4.64 -43.71 -18.24
CA LEU A 337 6.09 -43.65 -18.14
C LEU A 337 6.78 -43.21 -19.44
N ASP A 338 6.19 -43.49 -20.61
CA ASP A 338 6.68 -43.00 -21.91
C ASP A 338 6.62 -41.46 -21.97
N ALA A 339 5.65 -40.86 -21.28
CA ALA A 339 5.52 -39.42 -21.18
C ALA A 339 6.57 -38.73 -20.28
N CYS A 340 7.53 -39.46 -19.70
CA CYS A 340 8.52 -38.95 -18.76
C CYS A 340 9.96 -39.14 -19.26
N VAL A 341 10.88 -38.33 -18.75
CA VAL A 341 12.31 -38.42 -19.06
C VAL A 341 12.93 -39.66 -18.38
N GLY A 342 13.70 -40.44 -19.14
CA GLY A 342 14.53 -41.54 -18.61
C GLY A 342 16.03 -41.36 -18.78
N ALA A 343 16.49 -40.31 -19.48
CA ALA A 343 17.91 -39.98 -19.59
C ALA A 343 18.14 -38.49 -19.90
N SER A 344 19.24 -37.89 -19.43
CA SER A 344 20.10 -38.39 -18.33
C SER A 344 19.47 -38.01 -16.98
N PHE A 345 19.88 -38.65 -15.88
CA PHE A 345 19.50 -38.19 -14.54
C PHE A 345 20.59 -37.31 -13.92
N PHE A 346 20.33 -36.00 -13.83
CA PHE A 346 21.15 -35.02 -13.08
C PHE A 346 20.38 -33.72 -12.72
N PRO A 347 19.36 -33.77 -11.87
CA PRO A 347 18.78 -34.97 -11.29
C PRO A 347 17.79 -35.68 -12.22
N GLY A 348 17.27 -35.01 -13.26
CA GLY A 348 16.14 -35.49 -14.08
C GLY A 348 14.99 -34.48 -14.00
N ILE A 349 13.80 -34.82 -14.50
CA ILE A 349 12.62 -33.95 -14.43
C ILE A 349 11.55 -34.51 -13.49
N GLU A 350 10.98 -35.68 -13.84
CA GLU A 350 9.94 -36.31 -13.02
C GLU A 350 10.50 -37.13 -11.86
N ALA A 351 11.60 -37.84 -12.10
CA ALA A 351 12.30 -38.67 -11.14
C ALA A 351 13.78 -38.77 -11.52
N GLY A 352 14.61 -39.28 -10.60
CA GLY A 352 16.03 -39.49 -10.84
C GLY A 352 16.88 -39.16 -9.61
N GLY A 353 18.01 -38.47 -9.83
CA GLY A 353 19.01 -38.15 -8.82
C GLY A 353 20.36 -37.76 -9.43
N LYS A 354 21.09 -36.87 -8.74
CA LYS A 354 22.35 -36.29 -9.25
C LYS A 354 23.45 -37.33 -9.44
N VAL A 355 23.50 -38.32 -8.57
CA VAL A 355 24.47 -39.43 -8.61
C VAL A 355 23.76 -40.78 -8.52
N PRO A 356 24.35 -41.88 -9.01
CA PRO A 356 23.69 -43.19 -9.02
C PRO A 356 23.11 -43.65 -7.68
N SER A 357 23.81 -43.39 -6.56
CA SER A 357 23.36 -43.76 -5.21
C SER A 357 22.17 -42.95 -4.69
N GLU A 358 21.76 -41.88 -5.39
CA GLU A 358 20.68 -40.98 -5.00
C GLU A 358 19.48 -41.06 -5.97
N ARG A 359 19.35 -42.19 -6.68
CA ARG A 359 18.30 -42.44 -7.67
C ARG A 359 17.29 -43.48 -7.15
N PRO A 360 16.39 -43.11 -6.20
CA PRO A 360 15.48 -44.06 -5.57
C PRO A 360 14.55 -44.78 -6.57
N ILE A 361 14.20 -44.10 -7.68
CA ILE A 361 13.40 -44.70 -8.75
C ILE A 361 14.11 -45.84 -9.51
N LEU A 362 15.44 -45.94 -9.41
CA LEU A 362 16.21 -47.02 -10.04
C LEU A 362 16.73 -48.05 -9.03
N ASP A 363 16.44 -47.90 -7.75
CA ASP A 363 16.87 -48.85 -6.74
C ASP A 363 15.92 -50.06 -6.75
N PRO A 364 16.39 -51.25 -7.16
CA PRO A 364 15.53 -52.43 -7.23
C PRO A 364 15.01 -52.89 -5.85
N ALA A 365 15.66 -52.48 -4.75
CA ALA A 365 15.19 -52.78 -3.41
C ALA A 365 13.86 -52.08 -3.07
N ASN A 366 13.50 -51.03 -3.82
CA ASN A 366 12.25 -50.28 -3.64
C ASN A 366 11.05 -50.94 -4.34
N TYR A 367 11.22 -52.09 -5.01
CA TYR A 367 10.19 -52.73 -5.82
C TYR A 367 9.80 -54.11 -5.28
N SER A 368 8.50 -54.36 -5.14
CA SER A 368 7.97 -55.68 -4.77
C SER A 368 7.81 -56.61 -5.99
N SER A 369 7.60 -56.02 -7.17
CA SER A 369 7.53 -56.69 -8.47
C SER A 369 7.81 -55.68 -9.59
N ALA A 370 7.90 -56.13 -10.84
CA ALA A 370 8.19 -55.24 -11.96
C ALA A 370 7.27 -54.00 -11.95
N PHE A 371 7.89 -52.81 -11.89
CA PHE A 371 7.22 -51.51 -11.85
C PHE A 371 6.34 -51.21 -10.62
N ARG A 372 6.23 -52.10 -9.63
CA ARG A 372 5.45 -51.87 -8.40
C ARG A 372 6.35 -51.51 -7.22
N ILE A 373 6.28 -50.24 -6.81
CA ILE A 373 7.00 -49.73 -5.65
C ILE A 373 6.41 -50.34 -4.37
N ASP A 374 7.26 -50.86 -3.50
CA ASP A 374 6.88 -51.50 -2.25
C ASP A 374 6.53 -50.47 -1.18
N HIS A 375 5.25 -50.41 -0.81
CA HIS A 375 4.72 -49.49 0.21
C HIS A 375 5.24 -49.77 1.62
N GLY A 376 5.77 -50.98 1.88
CA GLY A 376 6.34 -51.36 3.17
C GLY A 376 7.75 -50.84 3.39
N SER A 377 8.52 -50.62 2.31
CA SER A 377 9.92 -50.18 2.37
C SER A 377 10.12 -48.73 1.91
N VAL A 378 9.21 -48.18 1.10
CA VAL A 378 9.29 -46.81 0.57
C VAL A 378 8.24 -45.91 1.23
N LEU A 379 8.70 -44.84 1.89
CA LEU A 379 7.83 -43.81 2.48
C LEU A 379 7.40 -42.79 1.41
N PRO A 380 6.22 -42.13 1.52
CA PRO A 380 5.62 -41.17 0.57
C PRO A 380 6.60 -40.33 -0.27
N GLY A 381 6.89 -39.03 -0.12
CA GLY A 381 7.83 -38.28 -0.98
C GLY A 381 9.30 -38.73 -1.22
N THR A 382 9.65 -40.02 -1.17
CA THR A 382 11.01 -40.56 -1.36
C THR A 382 11.46 -40.50 -2.82
N ILE A 383 10.58 -40.79 -3.78
CA ILE A 383 10.97 -40.89 -5.20
C ILE A 383 11.41 -39.52 -5.76
N SER A 384 10.76 -38.44 -5.32
CA SER A 384 11.05 -37.07 -5.74
C SER A 384 12.06 -36.33 -4.83
N ALA A 385 12.50 -36.94 -3.72
CA ALA A 385 13.29 -36.27 -2.68
C ALA A 385 14.63 -35.71 -3.19
N SER A 386 15.28 -36.39 -4.13
CA SER A 386 16.59 -36.02 -4.70
C SER A 386 16.51 -35.02 -5.86
N MET A 387 15.29 -34.68 -6.32
CA MET A 387 15.07 -33.76 -7.44
C MET A 387 15.38 -32.31 -7.05
N ALA A 388 15.44 -31.40 -8.01
CA ALA A 388 15.75 -30.01 -7.72
C ALA A 388 14.74 -29.33 -6.78
N LEU A 389 15.23 -28.40 -5.97
CA LEU A 389 14.48 -27.60 -5.00
C LEU A 389 14.86 -26.11 -5.07
N PRO A 390 13.97 -25.24 -5.58
CA PRO A 390 12.70 -25.58 -6.22
C PRO A 390 12.89 -26.18 -7.63
N TRP A 391 11.92 -26.95 -8.13
CA TRP A 391 11.99 -27.55 -9.47
C TRP A 391 12.17 -26.52 -10.60
N GLN A 392 11.68 -25.30 -10.43
CA GLN A 392 11.85 -24.19 -11.36
C GLN A 392 13.32 -23.80 -11.55
N ALA A 393 14.15 -23.99 -10.53
CA ALA A 393 15.58 -23.70 -10.62
C ALA A 393 16.27 -24.62 -11.65
N ASP A 394 15.84 -25.88 -11.71
CA ASP A 394 16.29 -26.85 -12.71
C ASP A 394 15.83 -26.44 -14.11
N PHE A 395 14.54 -26.13 -14.25
CA PHE A 395 13.97 -25.66 -15.51
C PHE A 395 14.72 -24.46 -16.08
N TYR A 396 15.14 -23.51 -15.24
CA TYR A 396 15.94 -22.40 -15.71
C TYR A 396 17.36 -22.84 -16.10
N ALA A 397 18.08 -23.56 -15.22
CA ALA A 397 19.48 -23.96 -15.42
C ALA A 397 19.72 -24.94 -16.57
N CYS A 398 18.71 -25.75 -16.92
CA CYS A 398 18.81 -26.83 -17.91
C CYS A 398 19.27 -26.41 -19.31
N SER A 399 19.24 -25.12 -19.67
CA SER A 399 19.78 -24.58 -20.93
C SER A 399 19.41 -25.45 -22.15
N ASP A 400 20.24 -25.55 -23.19
CA ASP A 400 19.97 -26.32 -24.42
C ASP A 400 20.42 -27.81 -24.34
N SER A 401 20.94 -28.26 -23.19
CA SER A 401 21.78 -29.48 -23.12
C SER A 401 21.26 -30.63 -22.26
N TRP A 402 20.05 -30.53 -21.71
CA TRP A 402 19.54 -31.54 -20.76
C TRP A 402 18.24 -32.21 -21.23
N TRP A 403 17.05 -31.62 -21.03
CA TRP A 403 15.78 -32.31 -21.30
C TRP A 403 14.81 -31.48 -22.17
N PRO A 404 15.04 -31.42 -23.49
CA PRO A 404 14.30 -30.51 -24.37
C PRO A 404 12.81 -30.84 -24.50
N VAL A 405 12.36 -32.05 -24.18
CA VAL A 405 10.93 -32.41 -24.28
C VAL A 405 10.08 -31.79 -23.16
N PRO A 406 10.30 -32.09 -21.87
CA PRO A 406 9.51 -31.45 -20.82
C PRO A 406 9.80 -29.95 -20.67
N ARG A 407 11.01 -29.51 -21.08
CA ARG A 407 11.50 -28.14 -21.01
C ARG A 407 12.20 -27.80 -22.33
N PRO A 408 11.51 -27.24 -23.34
CA PRO A 408 12.11 -26.86 -24.62
C PRO A 408 13.29 -25.89 -24.49
N GLY A 409 14.29 -26.01 -25.36
CA GLY A 409 15.38 -25.03 -25.49
C GLY A 409 15.02 -23.94 -26.48
N SER A 410 14.65 -24.36 -27.69
CA SER A 410 14.24 -23.49 -28.79
C SER A 410 13.01 -24.05 -29.52
N VAL A 411 12.06 -23.20 -29.86
CA VAL A 411 10.76 -23.57 -30.41
C VAL A 411 10.41 -22.73 -31.63
N PHE A 412 9.43 -23.16 -32.42
CA PHE A 412 8.82 -22.34 -33.46
C PHE A 412 7.51 -21.76 -32.92
N PRO A 413 7.40 -20.44 -32.67
CA PRO A 413 6.10 -19.84 -32.35
C PRO A 413 5.07 -20.14 -33.44
N ALA A 414 3.81 -20.32 -33.06
CA ALA A 414 2.73 -20.56 -34.02
C ALA A 414 2.69 -19.46 -35.10
N GLY A 415 2.79 -19.86 -36.37
CA GLY A 415 2.83 -18.95 -37.52
C GLY A 415 4.18 -18.29 -37.80
N ALA A 416 5.21 -18.51 -36.98
CA ALA A 416 6.55 -17.98 -37.22
C ALA A 416 7.37 -18.88 -38.15
N ALA A 417 8.22 -18.26 -38.98
CA ALA A 417 9.13 -18.97 -39.88
C ALA A 417 10.50 -19.29 -39.24
N SER A 418 10.80 -18.72 -38.07
CA SER A 418 12.08 -18.83 -37.38
C SER A 418 11.91 -19.36 -35.96
N ARG A 419 12.95 -20.04 -35.47
CA ARG A 419 13.03 -20.50 -34.08
C ARG A 419 13.33 -19.35 -33.13
N GLU A 420 12.79 -19.45 -31.93
CA GLU A 420 13.07 -18.57 -30.81
C GLU A 420 13.45 -19.37 -29.57
N SER A 421 14.08 -18.72 -28.60
CA SER A 421 14.29 -19.31 -27.27
C SER A 421 12.92 -19.54 -26.60
N TRP A 422 12.71 -20.74 -26.07
CA TRP A 422 11.48 -21.04 -25.33
C TRP A 422 11.39 -20.22 -24.02
N THR A 423 12.51 -20.05 -23.33
CA THR A 423 12.63 -19.24 -22.11
C THR A 423 12.79 -17.75 -22.38
N ARG A 424 12.49 -17.25 -23.60
CA ARG A 424 12.54 -15.81 -23.87
C ARG A 424 11.69 -15.04 -22.85
N GLY A 425 12.16 -13.90 -22.36
CA GLY A 425 11.50 -13.14 -21.29
C GLY A 425 11.66 -13.70 -19.86
N ILE A 426 12.40 -14.80 -19.66
CA ILE A 426 12.81 -15.28 -18.33
C ILE A 426 14.30 -14.95 -18.15
N GLY A 427 14.62 -13.97 -17.31
CA GLY A 427 15.97 -13.44 -17.15
C GLY A 427 16.80 -14.15 -16.08
N ASN A 428 16.18 -14.69 -15.03
CA ASN A 428 16.87 -15.30 -13.90
C ASN A 428 16.05 -16.44 -13.25
N TYR A 429 16.60 -17.07 -12.20
CA TYR A 429 15.94 -18.17 -11.47
C TYR A 429 14.59 -17.77 -10.85
N MET A 430 14.51 -16.57 -10.25
CA MET A 430 13.26 -16.09 -9.64
C MET A 430 12.20 -15.81 -10.70
N ASP A 431 12.57 -15.27 -11.86
CA ASP A 431 11.64 -15.10 -12.97
C ASP A 431 11.01 -16.44 -13.38
N MET A 432 11.76 -17.56 -13.34
CA MET A 432 11.20 -18.88 -13.63
C MET A 432 10.24 -19.35 -12.52
N VAL A 433 10.53 -19.07 -11.25
CA VAL A 433 9.61 -19.34 -10.12
C VAL A 433 8.29 -18.62 -10.32
N ASP A 434 8.35 -17.34 -10.72
CA ASP A 434 7.17 -16.48 -10.81
C ASP A 434 6.40 -16.64 -12.12
N ARG A 435 7.07 -17.01 -13.22
CA ARG A 435 6.52 -16.91 -14.58
C ARG A 435 6.55 -18.20 -15.39
N TRP A 436 6.87 -19.35 -14.80
CA TRP A 436 6.85 -20.63 -15.55
C TRP A 436 5.51 -20.87 -16.28
N HIS A 437 4.40 -20.45 -15.69
CA HIS A 437 3.06 -20.60 -16.27
C HIS A 437 2.84 -19.74 -17.52
N SER A 438 3.67 -18.72 -17.78
CA SER A 438 3.54 -17.87 -18.98
C SER A 438 4.13 -18.51 -20.24
N LEU A 439 4.99 -19.52 -20.09
CA LEU A 439 5.67 -20.20 -21.19
C LEU A 439 4.69 -21.01 -22.06
N GLY A 440 4.92 -21.09 -23.37
CA GLY A 440 4.02 -21.77 -24.29
C GLY A 440 4.22 -23.30 -24.33
N PHE A 441 3.20 -24.00 -24.80
CA PHE A 441 3.22 -25.45 -25.03
C PHE A 441 3.57 -25.76 -26.48
N VAL A 442 4.39 -26.78 -26.73
CA VAL A 442 4.77 -27.24 -28.06
C VAL A 442 3.90 -28.44 -28.44
N VAL A 443 3.03 -28.22 -29.43
CA VAL A 443 2.05 -29.21 -29.89
C VAL A 443 2.18 -29.42 -31.39
N GLU A 444 1.66 -30.53 -31.87
CA GLU A 444 1.59 -30.85 -33.30
C GLU A 444 0.61 -29.90 -34.01
N GLN A 445 1.00 -29.42 -35.19
CA GLN A 445 0.27 -28.52 -36.09
C GLN A 445 0.49 -28.99 -37.53
N GLY A 446 -0.37 -29.91 -38.00
CA GLY A 446 -0.18 -30.58 -39.28
C GLY A 446 1.11 -31.41 -39.29
N ASP A 447 1.98 -31.18 -40.27
CA ASP A 447 3.26 -31.89 -40.41
C ASP A 447 4.42 -31.25 -39.59
N SER A 448 4.10 -30.33 -38.68
CA SER A 448 5.08 -29.57 -37.88
C SER A 448 4.69 -29.51 -36.41
N HIS A 449 5.56 -28.99 -35.54
CA HIS A 449 5.19 -28.64 -34.17
C HIS A 449 5.46 -27.17 -33.90
N ALA A 450 4.56 -26.52 -33.18
CA ALA A 450 4.66 -25.10 -32.85
C ALA A 450 4.34 -24.82 -31.38
N GLU A 451 4.95 -23.76 -30.84
CA GLU A 451 4.61 -23.18 -29.56
C GLU A 451 3.28 -22.42 -29.66
N VAL A 452 2.33 -22.83 -28.84
CA VAL A 452 1.00 -22.23 -28.67
C VAL A 452 0.80 -21.80 -27.22
N GLU A 453 -0.27 -21.04 -26.98
CA GLU A 453 -0.74 -20.68 -25.61
C GLU A 453 0.33 -19.96 -24.74
N ARG A 454 1.24 -19.23 -25.37
CA ARG A 454 2.19 -18.38 -24.65
C ARG A 454 1.50 -17.11 -24.16
N CYS A 455 1.68 -16.75 -22.90
CA CYS A 455 1.01 -15.62 -22.26
C CYS A 455 1.80 -14.32 -22.48
N ASP A 456 1.76 -13.80 -23.71
CA ASP A 456 2.53 -12.60 -24.12
C ASP A 456 1.72 -11.30 -24.08
N THR A 457 0.39 -11.39 -23.85
CA THR A 457 -0.56 -10.29 -24.02
C THR A 457 -0.82 -9.54 -22.71
N ALA A 458 -0.81 -8.21 -22.76
CA ALA A 458 -1.19 -7.37 -21.64
C ALA A 458 -2.69 -7.51 -21.33
N SER A 459 -3.05 -7.67 -20.05
CA SER A 459 -4.43 -7.54 -19.57
C SER A 459 -4.66 -6.14 -19.02
N ILE A 460 -5.74 -5.48 -19.43
CA ILE A 460 -6.10 -4.12 -19.03
C ILE A 460 -7.57 -4.09 -18.64
N HIS A 461 -7.85 -3.81 -17.36
CA HIS A 461 -9.20 -3.76 -16.80
C HIS A 461 -9.53 -2.34 -16.33
N LEU A 462 -10.59 -1.74 -16.87
CA LEU A 462 -11.11 -0.46 -16.40
C LEU A 462 -11.89 -0.66 -15.09
N LEU A 463 -11.48 0.03 -14.03
CA LEU A 463 -12.13 -0.03 -12.72
C LEU A 463 -13.20 1.05 -12.53
N THR A 464 -13.05 2.20 -13.19
CA THR A 464 -13.92 3.37 -13.02
C THR A 464 -14.61 3.71 -14.35
N PRO A 465 -15.64 2.95 -14.75
CA PRO A 465 -16.42 3.26 -15.96
C PRO A 465 -17.24 4.54 -15.84
N THR A 466 -17.45 5.04 -14.62
CA THR A 466 -18.15 6.30 -14.35
C THR A 466 -17.32 7.17 -13.41
N LEU A 467 -17.30 8.48 -13.67
CA LEU A 467 -16.76 9.49 -12.76
C LEU A 467 -17.89 10.44 -12.32
N ASP A 468 -18.19 10.40 -11.02
CA ASP A 468 -19.30 11.13 -10.41
C ASP A 468 -18.79 12.35 -9.64
N PHE A 469 -18.77 13.52 -10.29
CA PHE A 469 -18.53 14.81 -9.64
C PHE A 469 -19.84 15.37 -9.08
N ILE A 470 -20.48 14.62 -8.20
CA ILE A 470 -21.77 14.99 -7.64
C ILE A 470 -21.58 15.89 -6.42
N ASP A 471 -22.38 16.95 -6.36
CA ASP A 471 -22.46 17.90 -5.25
C ASP A 471 -21.13 18.55 -4.91
N VAL A 472 -20.43 19.06 -5.94
CA VAL A 472 -19.15 19.77 -5.76
C VAL A 472 -19.40 21.19 -5.28
N PRO A 473 -18.95 21.57 -4.07
CA PRO A 473 -19.20 22.90 -3.53
C PRO A 473 -18.30 23.95 -4.18
N GLN A 474 -18.89 25.07 -4.59
CA GLN A 474 -18.14 26.27 -4.96
C GLN A 474 -17.46 26.92 -3.74
N GLY A 475 -16.50 27.81 -3.98
CA GLY A 475 -15.87 28.62 -2.95
C GLY A 475 -16.71 29.83 -2.50
N PRO A 476 -16.23 30.61 -1.53
CA PRO A 476 -16.89 31.85 -1.09
C PRO A 476 -17.12 32.81 -2.26
N MET A 477 -18.17 33.62 -2.24
CA MET A 477 -18.50 34.57 -3.33
C MET A 477 -18.62 33.93 -4.73
N GLY A 478 -18.85 32.61 -4.84
CA GLY A 478 -18.91 31.89 -6.11
C GLY A 478 -17.53 31.61 -6.74
N MET A 479 -16.46 31.72 -5.96
CA MET A 479 -15.11 31.36 -6.41
C MET A 479 -15.08 29.91 -6.93
N VAL A 480 -14.37 29.69 -8.02
CA VAL A 480 -14.23 28.35 -8.61
C VAL A 480 -13.47 27.42 -7.66
N ARG A 481 -13.89 26.15 -7.59
CA ARG A 481 -13.13 25.08 -6.96
C ARG A 481 -12.87 23.99 -7.98
N GLU A 482 -11.76 23.28 -7.77
CA GLU A 482 -11.37 22.12 -8.56
C GLU A 482 -11.54 20.86 -7.71
N MET A 483 -12.16 19.83 -8.28
CA MET A 483 -12.18 18.48 -7.73
C MET A 483 -11.63 17.52 -8.78
N ALA A 484 -10.79 16.57 -8.38
CA ALA A 484 -10.24 15.57 -9.29
C ALA A 484 -10.79 14.17 -8.98
N LEU A 485 -11.08 13.40 -10.03
CA LEU A 485 -11.30 11.96 -9.98
C LEU A 485 -10.44 11.28 -11.04
N ALA A 486 -10.07 10.01 -10.81
CA ALA A 486 -9.20 9.26 -11.70
C ALA A 486 -9.97 8.21 -12.51
N ILE A 487 -9.78 8.22 -13.83
CA ILE A 487 -10.01 7.03 -14.65
C ILE A 487 -8.92 6.02 -14.30
N THR A 488 -9.29 4.94 -13.63
CA THR A 488 -8.37 3.97 -13.05
C THR A 488 -8.43 2.65 -13.80
N PHE A 489 -7.26 2.13 -14.18
CA PHE A 489 -7.11 0.82 -14.81
C PHE A 489 -6.20 -0.07 -13.98
N GLU A 490 -6.49 -1.36 -13.96
CA GLU A 490 -5.55 -2.41 -13.60
C GLU A 490 -4.87 -2.95 -14.85
N VAL A 491 -3.54 -2.98 -14.83
CA VAL A 491 -2.72 -3.41 -15.95
C VAL A 491 -1.81 -4.55 -15.48
N ILE A 492 -1.84 -5.65 -16.21
CA ILE A 492 -0.88 -6.75 -16.10
C ILE A 492 -0.20 -6.84 -17.47
N SER A 493 1.07 -6.45 -17.57
CA SER A 493 1.82 -6.47 -18.82
C SER A 493 3.24 -6.99 -18.59
N PRO A 494 3.45 -8.31 -18.62
CA PRO A 494 4.72 -8.92 -18.21
C PRO A 494 5.85 -8.77 -19.25
N SER A 495 5.54 -8.31 -20.45
CA SER A 495 6.44 -8.32 -21.62
C SER A 495 6.83 -6.92 -22.11
N ALA A 496 6.02 -5.89 -21.86
CA ALA A 496 6.24 -4.53 -22.34
C ALA A 496 5.55 -3.48 -21.46
N ALA A 497 5.97 -2.22 -21.58
CA ALA A 497 5.21 -1.10 -21.01
C ALA A 497 3.87 -0.93 -21.75
N VAL A 498 2.82 -0.56 -21.03
CA VAL A 498 1.50 -0.24 -21.58
C VAL A 498 1.25 1.26 -21.45
N THR A 499 0.81 1.90 -22.53
CA THR A 499 0.45 3.33 -22.53
C THR A 499 -1.05 3.48 -22.76
N LEU A 500 -1.74 4.13 -21.83
CA LEU A 500 -3.15 4.48 -21.96
C LEU A 500 -3.26 5.98 -22.25
N GLU A 501 -4.08 6.36 -23.23
CA GLU A 501 -4.29 7.75 -23.63
C GLU A 501 -5.72 8.01 -24.06
N TYR A 502 -6.17 9.27 -24.02
CA TYR A 502 -7.46 9.63 -24.64
C TYR A 502 -7.41 9.36 -26.15
N ALA A 503 -8.44 8.70 -26.67
CA ALA A 503 -8.59 8.49 -28.10
C ALA A 503 -8.71 9.84 -28.85
N PRO A 504 -8.35 9.92 -30.14
CA PRO A 504 -8.56 11.13 -30.93
C PRO A 504 -10.01 11.60 -30.87
N GLY A 505 -10.25 12.78 -30.30
CA GLY A 505 -11.60 13.32 -30.06
C GLY A 505 -12.35 12.74 -28.85
N GLY A 506 -11.76 11.79 -28.12
CA GLY A 506 -12.32 11.17 -26.91
C GLY A 506 -11.94 11.88 -25.60
N ALA A 507 -11.14 12.95 -25.67
CA ALA A 507 -10.80 13.79 -24.52
C ALA A 507 -12.00 14.69 -24.12
N PRO A 508 -12.04 15.20 -22.87
CA PRO A 508 -13.10 16.10 -22.43
C PRO A 508 -13.18 17.36 -23.31
N ALA A 509 -14.38 17.64 -23.84
CA ALA A 509 -14.65 18.81 -24.67
C ALA A 509 -15.29 19.98 -23.89
N HIS A 510 -15.87 19.70 -22.72
CA HIS A 510 -16.57 20.71 -21.91
C HIS A 510 -15.56 21.59 -21.14
N PRO A 511 -15.69 22.93 -21.13
CA PRO A 511 -14.71 23.84 -20.49
C PRO A 511 -14.55 23.67 -18.97
N GLN A 512 -15.51 23.02 -18.31
CA GLN A 512 -15.44 22.69 -16.88
C GLN A 512 -14.75 21.35 -16.59
N LEU A 513 -14.38 20.57 -17.60
CA LEU A 513 -13.67 19.31 -17.45
C LEU A 513 -12.27 19.45 -18.06
N ILE A 514 -11.24 19.30 -17.24
CA ILE A 514 -9.85 19.48 -17.64
C ILE A 514 -9.09 18.17 -17.41
N PRO A 515 -8.54 17.52 -18.45
CA PRO A 515 -7.65 16.39 -18.26
C PRO A 515 -6.35 16.89 -17.61
N TYR A 516 -5.99 16.35 -16.45
CA TYR A 516 -4.74 16.71 -15.77
C TYR A 516 -3.54 16.09 -16.48
N ASN A 517 -3.66 14.83 -16.88
CA ASN A 517 -2.77 14.14 -17.79
C ASN A 517 -3.56 13.56 -18.96
N THR A 518 -2.96 13.57 -20.15
CA THR A 518 -3.58 13.05 -21.39
C THR A 518 -3.16 11.62 -21.72
N SER A 519 -2.07 11.15 -21.10
CA SER A 519 -1.58 9.77 -21.19
C SER A 519 -0.96 9.33 -19.87
N VAL A 520 -0.88 8.01 -19.66
CA VAL A 520 -0.17 7.37 -18.56
C VAL A 520 0.52 6.12 -19.08
N SER A 521 1.77 5.89 -18.70
CA SER A 521 2.53 4.70 -19.07
C SER A 521 2.84 3.86 -17.85
N VAL A 522 2.48 2.58 -17.91
CA VAL A 522 2.79 1.57 -16.90
C VAL A 522 3.98 0.76 -17.42
N PRO A 523 5.11 0.70 -16.69
CA PRO A 523 6.23 -0.17 -17.07
C PRO A 523 5.82 -1.64 -17.05
N ALA A 524 6.62 -2.51 -17.67
CA ALA A 524 6.34 -3.94 -17.67
C ALA A 524 6.18 -4.47 -16.22
N THR A 525 5.09 -5.18 -15.96
CA THR A 525 4.79 -5.71 -14.63
C THR A 525 5.61 -6.96 -14.34
N SER A 526 5.98 -7.16 -13.08
CA SER A 526 6.67 -8.38 -12.64
C SER A 526 5.68 -9.53 -12.51
N GLY A 527 5.67 -10.47 -13.47
CA GLY A 527 4.81 -11.65 -13.44
C GLY A 527 3.31 -11.31 -13.48
N SER A 528 2.55 -11.77 -12.49
CA SER A 528 1.13 -11.43 -12.30
C SER A 528 0.90 -10.13 -11.53
N GLY A 529 1.95 -9.35 -11.28
CA GLY A 529 1.86 -8.06 -10.60
C GLY A 529 0.85 -7.15 -11.29
N VAL A 530 -0.11 -6.65 -10.52
CA VAL A 530 -1.11 -5.68 -10.97
C VAL A 530 -0.55 -4.29 -10.74
N ALA A 531 -0.43 -3.52 -11.82
CA ALA A 531 -0.09 -2.11 -11.74
C ALA A 531 -1.34 -1.25 -11.98
N THR A 532 -1.45 -0.14 -11.23
CA THR A 532 -2.57 0.79 -11.39
C THR A 532 -2.18 1.94 -12.30
N ALA A 533 -2.93 2.16 -13.39
CA ALA A 533 -2.79 3.33 -14.23
C ALA A 533 -3.90 4.34 -13.93
N ARG A 534 -3.58 5.64 -13.89
CA ARG A 534 -4.55 6.72 -13.61
C ARG A 534 -4.47 7.84 -14.65
N LEU A 535 -5.59 8.14 -15.29
CA LEU A 535 -5.83 9.39 -16.03
C LEU A 535 -6.74 10.27 -15.18
N TRP A 536 -6.19 11.36 -14.66
CA TRP A 536 -6.90 12.27 -13.77
C TRP A 536 -7.71 13.28 -14.55
N LEU A 537 -8.98 13.43 -14.16
CA LEU A 537 -9.90 14.42 -14.69
C LEU A 537 -10.28 15.41 -13.59
N ILE A 538 -10.20 16.70 -13.89
CA ILE A 538 -10.56 17.78 -12.97
C ILE A 538 -11.89 18.39 -13.41
N TYR A 539 -12.85 18.46 -12.50
CA TYR A 539 -14.05 19.28 -12.63
C TYR A 539 -13.86 20.65 -11.98
N ARG A 540 -14.16 21.72 -12.71
CA ARG A 540 -14.21 23.10 -12.24
C ARG A 540 -15.66 23.51 -11.97
N THR A 541 -15.95 23.94 -10.75
CA THR A 541 -17.30 24.39 -10.40
C THR A 541 -17.77 25.54 -11.28
N GLY A 542 -19.05 25.53 -11.62
CA GLY A 542 -19.71 26.53 -12.46
C GLY A 542 -20.58 27.48 -11.64
N ALA A 543 -21.66 27.96 -12.26
CA ALA A 543 -22.67 28.73 -11.52
C ALA A 543 -23.36 27.85 -10.46
N LEU A 544 -23.85 28.46 -9.38
CA LEU A 544 -24.60 27.76 -8.34
C LEU A 544 -25.77 26.97 -8.94
N ASN A 545 -25.90 25.71 -8.54
CA ASN A 545 -26.92 24.75 -9.02
C ASN A 545 -26.81 24.41 -10.52
N SER A 546 -25.67 24.68 -11.16
CA SER A 546 -25.41 24.22 -12.53
C SER A 546 -25.04 22.73 -12.55
N SER A 547 -25.47 22.03 -13.60
CA SER A 547 -25.07 20.65 -13.89
C SER A 547 -24.63 20.52 -15.33
N LEU A 548 -23.71 19.58 -15.57
CA LEU A 548 -23.32 19.20 -16.92
C LEU A 548 -24.26 18.11 -17.44
N PRO A 549 -24.64 18.13 -18.72
CA PRO A 549 -25.14 16.92 -19.38
C PRO A 549 -24.08 15.82 -19.28
N THR A 550 -24.48 14.56 -19.09
CA THR A 550 -23.56 13.41 -19.04
C THR A 550 -22.61 13.44 -20.22
N GLN A 551 -21.31 13.44 -19.92
CA GLN A 551 -20.25 13.41 -20.93
C GLN A 551 -19.75 11.98 -21.13
N VAL A 552 -19.26 11.65 -22.32
CA VAL A 552 -18.61 10.36 -22.62
C VAL A 552 -17.20 10.64 -23.08
N LEU A 553 -16.23 10.06 -22.39
CA LEU A 553 -14.81 10.11 -22.73
C LEU A 553 -14.39 8.74 -23.25
N THR A 554 -13.46 8.71 -24.21
CA THR A 554 -12.93 7.45 -24.74
C THR A 554 -11.43 7.38 -24.51
N VAL A 555 -10.98 6.35 -23.81
CA VAL A 555 -9.57 6.03 -23.59
C VAL A 555 -9.19 4.84 -24.47
N ARG A 556 -7.95 4.81 -24.96
CA ARG A 556 -7.40 3.73 -25.78
C ARG A 556 -6.03 3.28 -25.31
N GLU A 557 -5.68 2.05 -25.66
CA GLU A 557 -4.31 1.54 -25.64
C GLU A 557 -3.81 1.41 -27.09
N PRO A 558 -2.83 2.23 -27.54
CA PRO A 558 -2.45 2.30 -28.95
C PRO A 558 -1.82 1.03 -29.53
N GLY A 559 -1.17 0.19 -28.71
CA GLY A 559 -0.46 -1.01 -29.16
C GLY A 559 -1.38 -2.15 -29.60
N SER A 560 -2.44 -2.40 -28.84
CA SER A 560 -3.46 -3.42 -29.08
C SER A 560 -4.70 -2.87 -29.79
N GLY A 561 -4.94 -1.55 -29.72
CA GLY A 561 -6.13 -0.91 -30.27
C GLY A 561 -7.38 -1.02 -29.41
N GLN A 562 -7.28 -1.54 -28.18
CA GLN A 562 -8.40 -1.59 -27.23
C GLN A 562 -8.89 -0.18 -26.85
N THR A 563 -10.20 -0.04 -26.63
CA THR A 563 -10.84 1.22 -26.26
C THR A 563 -11.88 1.02 -25.15
N TRP A 564 -12.02 2.01 -24.28
CA TRP A 564 -13.01 2.05 -23.21
C TRP A 564 -13.73 3.39 -23.18
N ASP A 565 -15.05 3.36 -22.97
CA ASP A 565 -15.88 4.55 -22.78
C ASP A 565 -16.14 4.78 -21.29
N ILE A 566 -16.01 6.03 -20.86
CA ILE A 566 -16.16 6.48 -19.48
C ILE A 566 -17.21 7.58 -19.43
N THR A 567 -18.24 7.41 -18.60
CA THR A 567 -19.27 8.43 -18.40
C THR A 567 -18.90 9.38 -17.28
N VAL A 568 -19.16 10.68 -17.46
CA VAL A 568 -18.89 11.72 -16.46
C VAL A 568 -20.15 12.51 -16.19
N ASP A 569 -20.56 12.52 -14.93
CA ASP A 569 -21.66 13.34 -14.41
C ASP A 569 -21.09 14.37 -13.42
N ALA A 570 -21.58 15.62 -13.49
CA ALA A 570 -21.06 16.68 -12.64
C ALA A 570 -22.09 17.78 -12.33
N ASN A 571 -22.16 18.21 -11.07
CA ASN A 571 -22.93 19.39 -10.66
C ASN A 571 -22.21 20.23 -9.60
N THR A 572 -22.53 21.52 -9.59
CA THR A 572 -22.04 22.50 -8.63
C THR A 572 -23.12 22.84 -7.62
N ILE A 573 -22.79 22.77 -6.33
CA ILE A 573 -23.65 23.20 -5.22
C ILE A 573 -23.05 24.42 -4.49
N ALA A 574 -23.81 24.93 -3.51
CA ALA A 574 -23.36 26.01 -2.64
C ALA A 574 -22.08 25.63 -1.88
N ARG A 575 -21.35 26.66 -1.41
CA ARG A 575 -20.22 26.44 -0.51
C ARG A 575 -20.69 25.71 0.74
N LYS A 576 -19.85 24.84 1.28
CA LYS A 576 -20.07 24.29 2.62
C LYS A 576 -19.94 25.39 3.67
N THR A 577 -20.83 25.38 4.64
CA THR A 577 -20.87 26.30 5.78
C THR A 577 -20.27 25.62 7.02
N ALA A 578 -19.60 26.39 7.87
CA ALA A 578 -18.97 25.89 9.09
C ALA A 578 -19.63 26.48 10.34
N GLY A 579 -19.97 25.64 11.32
CA GLY A 579 -20.36 26.04 12.67
C GLY A 579 -19.15 25.96 13.61
N VAL A 580 -18.79 27.07 14.26
CA VAL A 580 -17.60 27.16 15.12
C VAL A 580 -17.99 27.47 16.56
N ALA A 581 -17.48 26.71 17.53
CA ALA A 581 -17.53 27.08 18.94
C ALA A 581 -16.15 27.56 19.40
N LEU A 582 -16.06 28.84 19.79
CA LEU A 582 -14.88 29.42 20.42
C LEU A 582 -14.95 29.16 21.93
N VAL A 583 -14.08 28.31 22.44
CA VAL A 583 -13.98 27.92 23.86
C VAL A 583 -12.79 28.63 24.47
N LEU A 584 -13.05 29.73 25.17
CA LEU A 584 -12.02 30.68 25.58
C LEU A 584 -11.82 30.69 27.10
N ASP A 585 -10.55 30.56 27.50
CA ASP A 585 -10.10 30.61 28.89
C ASP A 585 -10.25 32.01 29.47
N ARG A 586 -10.82 32.08 30.68
CA ARG A 586 -10.90 33.29 31.51
C ARG A 586 -10.38 33.04 32.91
N SER A 587 -9.55 32.03 33.13
CA SER A 587 -8.92 31.73 34.41
C SER A 587 -8.09 32.90 34.93
N GLY A 588 -7.81 32.92 36.24
CA GLY A 588 -7.08 34.04 36.87
C GLY A 588 -5.70 34.34 36.25
N SER A 589 -5.01 33.33 35.68
CA SER A 589 -3.72 33.50 34.99
C SER A 589 -3.82 34.36 33.73
N MET A 590 -5.00 34.47 33.13
CA MET A 590 -5.24 35.33 31.96
C MET A 590 -5.07 36.83 32.26
N ALA A 591 -5.05 37.23 33.54
CA ALA A 591 -4.74 38.61 33.95
C ALA A 591 -3.24 38.96 33.83
N GLU A 592 -2.37 37.96 33.75
CA GLU A 592 -0.92 38.16 33.70
C GLU A 592 -0.49 38.89 32.43
N ASP A 593 0.62 39.64 32.55
CA ASP A 593 1.29 40.23 31.40
C ASP A 593 1.84 39.11 30.50
N ARG A 594 1.54 39.21 29.20
CA ARG A 594 2.04 38.26 28.21
C ARG A 594 3.52 38.47 27.87
N GLY A 595 4.11 39.61 28.27
CA GLY A 595 5.53 39.93 28.14
C GLY A 595 5.85 41.28 27.47
N ASP A 596 4.85 42.08 27.11
CA ASP A 596 5.02 43.39 26.47
C ASP A 596 4.16 44.51 27.09
N GLY A 597 3.66 44.30 28.31
CA GLY A 597 2.79 45.23 29.03
C GLY A 597 1.30 45.08 28.70
N THR A 598 0.92 44.07 27.90
CA THR A 598 -0.47 43.73 27.57
C THR A 598 -0.85 42.43 28.27
N SER A 599 -2.03 42.36 28.89
CA SER A 599 -2.47 41.11 29.52
C SER A 599 -2.77 40.03 28.48
N LYS A 600 -2.63 38.76 28.87
CA LYS A 600 -3.02 37.60 28.05
C LYS A 600 -4.49 37.66 27.64
N HIS A 601 -5.37 38.07 28.55
CA HIS A 601 -6.78 38.33 28.30
C HIS A 601 -7.02 39.39 27.20
N ALA A 602 -6.35 40.54 27.28
CA ALA A 602 -6.49 41.57 26.24
C ALA A 602 -5.99 41.06 24.87
N SER A 603 -4.92 40.26 24.87
CA SER A 603 -4.43 39.61 23.65
C SER A 603 -5.42 38.59 23.08
N LEU A 604 -6.10 37.84 23.94
CA LEU A 604 -7.17 36.90 23.57
C LEU A 604 -8.35 37.63 22.92
N GLN A 605 -8.84 38.72 23.54
CA GLN A 605 -9.95 39.51 23.00
C GLN A 605 -9.64 40.02 21.59
N GLN A 606 -8.43 40.55 21.38
CA GLN A 606 -7.99 41.02 20.04
C GLN A 606 -7.97 39.89 19.01
N ALA A 607 -7.49 38.70 19.38
CA ALA A 607 -7.42 37.56 18.47
C ALA A 607 -8.79 36.96 18.16
N ALA A 608 -9.66 36.81 19.16
CA ALA A 608 -11.03 36.33 18.98
C ALA A 608 -11.88 37.33 18.18
N GLU A 609 -11.75 38.64 18.42
CA GLU A 609 -12.42 39.67 17.62
C GLU A 609 -11.96 39.60 16.15
N THR A 610 -10.65 39.51 15.91
CA THR A 610 -10.10 39.38 14.55
C THR A 610 -10.64 38.12 13.87
N PHE A 611 -10.71 36.98 14.57
CA PHE A 611 -11.26 35.74 14.04
C PHE A 611 -12.71 35.92 13.58
N VAL A 612 -13.57 36.44 14.47
CA VAL A 612 -14.99 36.65 14.19
C VAL A 612 -15.20 37.67 13.07
N ASP A 613 -14.39 38.71 12.96
CA ASP A 613 -14.52 39.71 11.88
C ASP A 613 -14.22 39.13 10.49
N LEU A 614 -13.29 38.18 10.38
CA LEU A 614 -12.90 37.57 9.10
C LEU A 614 -13.73 36.35 8.68
N MET A 615 -14.54 35.78 9.59
CA MET A 615 -15.42 34.64 9.30
C MET A 615 -16.38 34.92 8.15
N LEU A 616 -16.67 33.89 7.34
CA LEU A 616 -17.43 34.02 6.10
C LEU A 616 -18.93 34.20 6.36
N GLU A 617 -19.60 34.92 5.45
CA GLU A 617 -21.06 35.05 5.44
C GLU A 617 -21.73 33.68 5.27
N GLY A 618 -22.63 33.32 6.19
CA GLY A 618 -23.32 32.03 6.24
C GLY A 618 -22.66 31.00 7.16
N ASP A 619 -21.43 31.24 7.63
CA ASP A 619 -20.85 30.42 8.71
C ASP A 619 -21.49 30.78 10.05
N GLY A 620 -21.46 29.86 11.01
CA GLY A 620 -21.96 30.05 12.35
C GLY A 620 -20.84 30.22 13.37
N VAL A 621 -21.01 31.11 14.34
CA VAL A 621 -20.10 31.20 15.50
C VAL A 621 -20.86 31.27 16.81
N GLY A 622 -20.40 30.49 17.78
CA GLY A 622 -20.83 30.50 19.16
C GLY A 622 -19.65 30.69 20.10
N LEU A 623 -19.93 31.07 21.33
CA LEU A 623 -18.92 31.51 22.27
C LEU A 623 -19.14 30.86 23.64
N VAL A 624 -18.12 30.17 24.14
CA VAL A 624 -18.06 29.58 25.48
C VAL A 624 -16.92 30.22 26.24
N ARG A 625 -17.19 30.57 27.50
CA ARG A 625 -16.18 30.98 28.46
C ARG A 625 -15.96 29.86 29.46
N TYR A 626 -14.73 29.66 29.91
CA TYR A 626 -14.47 28.73 31.01
C TYR A 626 -13.39 29.22 31.96
N ASP A 627 -13.59 28.94 33.24
CA ASP A 627 -12.56 28.99 34.28
C ASP A 627 -12.55 27.66 35.05
N HIS A 628 -13.04 27.62 36.29
CA HIS A 628 -13.36 26.38 37.00
C HIS A 628 -14.72 25.80 36.58
N ASP A 629 -15.60 26.65 36.04
CA ASP A 629 -16.86 26.29 35.41
C ASP A 629 -16.89 26.83 33.97
N ALA A 630 -17.54 26.10 33.05
CA ALA A 630 -17.79 26.51 31.68
C ALA A 630 -19.24 26.99 31.48
N GLN A 631 -19.42 28.04 30.68
CA GLN A 631 -20.74 28.61 30.39
C GLN A 631 -20.83 29.10 28.94
N PRO A 632 -21.97 28.91 28.27
CA PRO A 632 -22.23 29.50 26.97
C PRO A 632 -22.50 31.00 27.14
N VAL A 633 -21.82 31.82 26.35
CA VAL A 633 -21.98 33.28 26.30
C VAL A 633 -22.90 33.66 25.15
N GLU A 634 -22.65 33.10 23.96
CA GLU A 634 -23.47 33.29 22.77
C GLU A 634 -23.71 31.93 22.09
N PRO A 635 -24.94 31.64 21.61
CA PRO A 635 -25.21 30.43 20.85
C PRO A 635 -24.54 30.47 19.47
N VAL A 636 -24.37 29.30 18.84
CA VAL A 636 -23.89 29.22 17.45
C VAL A 636 -24.95 29.80 16.51
N GLY A 637 -24.70 31.01 16.01
CA GLY A 637 -25.60 31.74 15.12
C GLY A 637 -24.95 32.12 13.80
N MET A 638 -25.75 32.16 12.74
CA MET A 638 -25.29 32.45 11.38
C MET A 638 -24.83 33.90 11.23
N LEU A 639 -23.71 34.09 10.57
CA LEU A 639 -23.12 35.38 10.27
C LEU A 639 -23.63 35.94 8.93
N GLY A 640 -23.87 37.24 8.89
CA GLY A 640 -24.26 37.96 7.68
C GLY A 640 -23.08 38.42 6.82
N SER A 641 -23.37 39.29 5.84
CA SER A 641 -22.40 39.92 4.93
C SER A 641 -21.57 41.06 5.55
N GLY A 642 -21.67 41.25 6.88
CA GLY A 642 -21.07 42.36 7.62
C GLY A 642 -21.93 43.63 7.66
N GLY A 643 -21.40 44.67 8.32
CA GLY A 643 -22.10 45.95 8.50
C GLY A 643 -23.24 45.90 9.52
N LEU A 644 -24.10 46.93 9.52
CA LEU A 644 -25.16 47.11 10.54
C LEU A 644 -26.25 46.03 10.52
N SER A 645 -26.37 45.27 9.43
CA SER A 645 -27.32 44.17 9.28
C SER A 645 -26.84 42.84 9.88
N ASP A 646 -25.56 42.74 10.23
CA ASP A 646 -24.96 41.52 10.79
C ASP A 646 -25.01 41.53 12.32
N SER A 647 -26.23 41.36 12.85
CA SER A 647 -26.50 41.52 14.27
C SER A 647 -25.83 40.45 15.14
N HIS A 648 -25.73 39.21 14.64
CA HIS A 648 -25.09 38.12 15.41
C HIS A 648 -23.59 38.33 15.51
N ARG A 649 -22.92 38.71 14.41
CA ARG A 649 -21.49 39.07 14.45
C ARG A 649 -21.23 40.21 15.43
N SER A 650 -22.08 41.22 15.40
CA SER A 650 -21.99 42.37 16.31
C SER A 650 -22.16 41.96 17.77
N ALA A 651 -23.14 41.10 18.08
CA ALA A 651 -23.39 40.59 19.43
C ALA A 651 -22.19 39.80 19.97
N VAL A 652 -21.61 38.90 19.17
CA VAL A 652 -20.43 38.11 19.57
C VAL A 652 -19.21 39.01 19.80
N ILE A 653 -18.98 39.99 18.92
CA ILE A 653 -17.89 40.97 19.10
C ILE A 653 -18.10 41.81 20.37
N ASP A 654 -19.33 42.26 20.64
CA ASP A 654 -19.65 43.03 21.83
C ASP A 654 -19.48 42.18 23.11
N ALA A 655 -19.83 40.89 23.08
CA ALA A 655 -19.60 39.95 24.17
C ALA A 655 -18.10 39.72 24.44
N ILE A 656 -17.29 39.58 23.38
CA ILE A 656 -15.83 39.47 23.48
C ILE A 656 -15.23 40.74 24.11
N ARG A 657 -15.68 41.93 23.70
CA ARG A 657 -15.22 43.23 24.22
C ARG A 657 -15.73 43.56 25.62
N GLY A 658 -16.83 42.94 26.02
CA GLY A 658 -17.45 43.12 27.33
C GLY A 658 -16.67 42.45 28.45
N ASN A 659 -17.31 42.35 29.62
CA ASN A 659 -16.73 41.76 30.83
C ASN A 659 -16.92 40.23 30.93
N ALA A 660 -17.53 39.60 29.91
CA ALA A 660 -17.82 38.17 29.91
C ALA A 660 -16.56 37.30 30.05
N PHE A 661 -15.39 37.82 29.68
CA PHE A 661 -14.11 37.11 29.73
C PHE A 661 -13.13 37.66 30.77
N ASP A 662 -13.54 38.60 31.64
CA ASP A 662 -12.68 39.17 32.68
C ASP A 662 -12.01 38.07 33.53
N PRO A 663 -10.68 38.03 33.69
CA PRO A 663 -9.99 36.93 34.36
C PRO A 663 -10.48 36.62 35.79
N ALA A 664 -10.85 35.37 36.07
CA ALA A 664 -11.23 34.89 37.40
C ALA A 664 -11.12 33.36 37.51
N GLY A 665 -11.12 32.81 38.72
CA GLY A 665 -11.27 31.37 38.94
C GLY A 665 -10.04 30.53 38.56
N ALA A 666 -10.24 29.21 38.62
CA ALA A 666 -9.24 28.19 38.30
C ALA A 666 -9.30 27.81 36.80
N THR A 667 -8.59 26.77 36.36
CA THR A 667 -8.53 26.34 34.94
C THR A 667 -9.07 24.91 34.80
N SER A 668 -10.18 24.75 34.09
CA SER A 668 -10.93 23.51 33.84
C SER A 668 -11.16 23.35 32.33
N ILE A 669 -10.16 22.86 31.61
CA ILE A 669 -10.21 22.77 30.13
C ILE A 669 -11.25 21.73 29.70
N GLY A 670 -11.32 20.60 30.41
CA GLY A 670 -12.32 19.57 30.14
C GLY A 670 -13.76 20.06 30.22
N ASP A 671 -14.08 20.93 31.19
CA ASP A 671 -15.42 21.54 31.29
C ASP A 671 -15.69 22.48 30.12
N GLY A 672 -14.69 23.28 29.70
CA GLY A 672 -14.78 24.12 28.50
C GLY A 672 -15.03 23.31 27.23
N LEU A 673 -14.33 22.20 27.04
CA LEU A 673 -14.51 21.30 25.90
C LEU A 673 -15.92 20.67 25.89
N HIS A 674 -16.41 20.24 27.05
CA HIS A 674 -17.75 19.66 27.18
C HIS A 674 -18.84 20.68 26.82
N GLU A 675 -18.77 21.89 27.37
CA GLU A 675 -19.75 22.94 27.08
C GLU A 675 -19.66 23.40 25.62
N GLY A 676 -18.45 23.52 25.08
CA GLY A 676 -18.24 23.79 23.65
C GLY A 676 -18.90 22.75 22.74
N ARG A 677 -18.85 21.47 23.12
CA ARG A 677 -19.54 20.40 22.40
C ARG A 677 -21.05 20.52 22.50
N LEU A 678 -21.59 20.73 23.70
CA LEU A 678 -23.04 20.94 23.88
C LEU A 678 -23.56 22.11 23.05
N LEU A 679 -22.76 23.18 22.94
CA LEU A 679 -23.10 24.34 22.13
C LEU A 679 -23.15 24.03 20.62
N LEU A 680 -22.21 23.21 20.12
CA LEU A 680 -22.23 22.73 18.74
C LEU A 680 -23.38 21.74 18.50
N ASP A 681 -23.61 20.79 19.40
CA ASP A 681 -24.69 19.81 19.32
C ASP A 681 -26.07 20.47 19.21
N ALA A 682 -26.26 21.59 19.91
CA ALA A 682 -27.47 22.39 19.83
C ALA A 682 -27.69 23.01 18.43
N ALA A 683 -26.64 23.17 17.64
CA ALA A 683 -26.66 23.68 16.26
C ALA A 683 -26.52 22.57 15.20
N SER A 684 -26.40 21.32 15.62
CA SER A 684 -26.18 20.17 14.73
C SER A 684 -27.22 20.08 13.62
N GLY A 685 -26.74 19.82 12.40
CA GLY A 685 -27.56 19.74 11.19
C GLY A 685 -27.92 21.09 10.56
N THR A 686 -27.46 22.21 11.13
CA THR A 686 -27.63 23.55 10.54
C THR A 686 -26.49 23.91 9.59
N TYR A 687 -25.28 23.41 9.86
CA TYR A 687 -24.06 23.69 9.09
C TYR A 687 -23.49 22.39 8.52
N ASP A 688 -22.76 22.48 7.41
CA ASP A 688 -22.19 21.30 6.72
C ASP A 688 -20.98 20.71 7.45
N THR A 689 -20.30 21.54 8.26
CA THR A 689 -19.10 21.16 9.03
C THR A 689 -19.12 21.85 10.39
N GLU A 690 -18.51 21.21 11.40
CA GLU A 690 -18.40 21.74 12.75
C GLU A 690 -16.94 21.75 13.22
N ALA A 691 -16.55 22.80 13.95
CA ALA A 691 -15.21 22.93 14.50
C ALA A 691 -15.23 23.52 15.91
N LEU A 692 -14.43 22.94 16.80
CA LEU A 692 -14.21 23.45 18.14
C LEU A 692 -12.83 24.11 18.21
N VAL A 693 -12.76 25.34 18.72
CA VAL A 693 -11.49 26.07 18.89
C VAL A 693 -11.30 26.38 20.37
N VAL A 694 -10.39 25.63 21.00
CA VAL A 694 -10.07 25.80 22.42
C VAL A 694 -8.80 26.61 22.61
N LEU A 695 -8.83 27.59 23.51
CA LEU A 695 -7.65 28.34 23.93
C LEU A 695 -7.47 28.23 25.43
N THR A 696 -6.23 28.08 25.89
CA THR A 696 -5.84 28.16 27.32
C THR A 696 -4.47 28.80 27.49
N ASP A 697 -4.23 29.47 28.63
CA ASP A 697 -2.89 29.90 29.05
C ASP A 697 -2.30 29.09 30.19
N GLY A 698 -3.06 28.13 30.72
CA GLY A 698 -2.81 27.46 31.98
C GLY A 698 -2.81 25.93 31.89
N LYS A 699 -2.49 25.31 33.03
CA LYS A 699 -2.66 23.86 33.26
C LYS A 699 -3.96 23.63 33.98
N GLU A 700 -4.63 22.52 33.64
CA GLU A 700 -5.84 22.10 34.36
C GLU A 700 -5.52 21.91 35.84
N ASN A 701 -6.29 22.57 36.69
CA ASN A 701 -6.14 22.53 38.14
C ASN A 701 -7.49 22.46 38.87
N SER A 702 -8.59 22.35 38.12
CA SER A 702 -9.94 22.06 38.61
C SER A 702 -10.60 21.03 37.70
N SER A 703 -11.44 20.16 38.27
CA SER A 703 -12.33 19.31 37.48
C SER A 703 -13.43 20.14 36.84
N ARG A 704 -13.98 19.77 35.68
CA ARG A 704 -13.75 18.55 34.89
C ARG A 704 -12.46 18.62 34.05
N TYR A 705 -11.66 17.53 34.04
CA TYR A 705 -10.39 17.46 33.30
C TYR A 705 -10.58 16.98 31.86
N ILE A 706 -9.61 17.24 30.97
CA ILE A 706 -9.61 16.73 29.57
C ILE A 706 -9.83 15.22 29.54
N ALA A 707 -9.19 14.47 30.46
CA ALA A 707 -9.31 13.01 30.53
C ALA A 707 -10.75 12.53 30.79
N ASP A 708 -11.57 13.35 31.46
CA ASP A 708 -12.96 13.01 31.79
C ASP A 708 -13.90 13.17 30.58
N VAL A 709 -13.49 13.94 29.55
CA VAL A 709 -14.30 14.29 28.37
C VAL A 709 -13.69 13.81 27.06
N ALA A 710 -12.56 13.12 27.10
CA ALA A 710 -11.84 12.68 25.90
C ALA A 710 -12.70 11.81 24.96
N ALA A 711 -13.69 11.09 25.49
CA ALA A 711 -14.63 10.29 24.70
C ALA A 711 -15.70 11.12 23.97
N ASP A 712 -15.92 12.37 24.38
CA ASP A 712 -16.94 13.27 23.84
C ASP A 712 -16.40 14.13 22.68
N ILE A 713 -15.11 13.99 22.32
CA ILE A 713 -14.44 14.80 21.29
C ILE A 713 -14.33 14.00 19.99
N ASP A 714 -15.34 14.14 19.13
CA ASP A 714 -15.48 13.41 17.86
C ASP A 714 -15.47 14.32 16.61
N GLN A 715 -15.39 15.65 16.80
CA GLN A 715 -15.33 16.67 15.73
C GLN A 715 -13.98 17.37 15.66
N THR A 716 -13.72 18.04 14.54
CA THR A 716 -12.47 18.79 14.28
C THR A 716 -12.16 19.79 15.39
N THR A 717 -11.11 19.53 16.18
CA THR A 717 -10.73 20.36 17.33
C THR A 717 -9.38 21.02 17.15
N TYR A 718 -9.36 22.36 17.15
CA TYR A 718 -8.16 23.17 17.13
C TYR A 718 -7.82 23.66 18.54
N ALA A 719 -6.55 23.57 18.94
CA ALA A 719 -6.10 23.99 20.25
C ALA A 719 -5.02 25.08 20.14
N ILE A 720 -5.14 26.12 20.97
CA ILE A 720 -4.15 27.21 21.06
C ILE A 720 -3.67 27.35 22.51
N GLY A 721 -2.39 27.08 22.75
CA GLY A 721 -1.73 27.31 24.04
C GLY A 721 -1.07 28.67 24.10
N LEU A 722 -1.54 29.57 24.96
CA LEU A 722 -0.99 30.90 25.18
C LEU A 722 0.06 30.89 26.30
N GLY A 723 1.34 30.77 25.94
CA GLY A 723 2.45 30.82 26.88
C GLY A 723 3.49 29.73 26.63
N THR A 724 4.35 29.51 27.64
CA THR A 724 5.41 28.49 27.57
C THR A 724 4.86 27.08 27.74
N PRO A 725 5.47 26.03 27.13
CA PRO A 725 4.97 24.66 27.21
C PRO A 725 4.85 24.10 28.64
N GLN A 726 5.62 24.63 29.58
CA GLN A 726 5.58 24.23 31.00
C GLN A 726 4.32 24.70 31.72
N ASN A 727 3.69 25.75 31.22
CA ASN A 727 2.53 26.40 31.83
C ASN A 727 1.23 26.10 31.08
N THR A 728 1.32 25.51 29.89
CA THR A 728 0.17 25.09 29.09
C THR A 728 0.05 23.56 29.11
N SER A 729 -1.18 23.01 29.12
CA SER A 729 -1.43 21.56 29.02
C SER A 729 -1.10 20.97 27.63
N ALA A 730 0.06 21.30 27.06
CA ALA A 730 0.39 21.07 25.66
C ALA A 730 0.30 19.59 25.23
N ALA A 731 0.78 18.64 26.04
CA ALA A 731 0.66 17.22 25.73
C ALA A 731 -0.80 16.74 25.67
N ALA A 732 -1.64 17.17 26.63
CA ALA A 732 -3.05 16.80 26.66
C ALA A 732 -3.82 17.42 25.47
N LEU A 733 -3.55 18.69 25.16
CA LEU A 733 -4.17 19.39 24.02
C LEU A 733 -3.73 18.82 22.66
N GLN A 734 -2.50 18.33 22.55
CA GLN A 734 -2.01 17.66 21.35
C GLN A 734 -2.80 16.36 21.10
N ASN A 735 -3.08 15.58 22.15
CA ASN A 735 -3.87 14.35 22.03
C ASN A 735 -5.32 14.64 21.61
N VAL A 736 -5.92 15.72 22.11
CA VAL A 736 -7.28 16.13 21.76
C VAL A 736 -7.38 16.60 20.31
N SER A 737 -6.47 17.49 19.89
CA SER A 737 -6.52 18.09 18.55
C SER A 737 -6.02 17.15 17.45
N GLY A 738 -5.01 16.31 17.75
CA GLY A 738 -4.42 15.39 16.79
C GLY A 738 -5.35 14.25 16.35
N ASN A 739 -6.22 13.78 17.24
CA ASN A 739 -7.13 12.67 16.95
C ASN A 739 -8.38 13.09 16.15
N THR A 740 -8.59 14.38 15.94
CA THR A 740 -9.83 14.92 15.34
C THR A 740 -9.61 15.65 14.02
N GLY A 741 -8.39 15.64 13.46
CA GLY A 741 -8.07 16.36 12.22
C GLY A 741 -7.75 17.85 12.40
N GLY A 742 -7.74 18.35 13.64
CA GLY A 742 -7.24 19.68 13.98
C GLY A 742 -5.74 19.67 14.31
N HIS A 743 -5.25 20.74 14.95
CA HIS A 743 -3.86 20.84 15.37
C HIS A 743 -3.68 21.77 16.58
N LEU A 744 -2.56 21.60 17.28
CA LEU A 744 -2.12 22.44 18.40
C LEU A 744 -1.11 23.49 17.93
N LEU A 745 -1.32 24.74 18.35
CA LEU A 745 -0.36 25.83 18.20
C LEU A 745 -0.02 26.40 19.59
N VAL A 746 1.27 26.52 19.91
CA VAL A 746 1.72 27.04 21.22
C VAL A 746 2.54 28.30 21.01
N THR A 747 2.14 29.42 21.61
CA THR A 747 2.77 30.72 21.32
C THR A 747 4.19 30.82 21.85
N GLY A 748 4.53 30.11 22.93
CA GLY A 748 5.72 30.44 23.72
C GLY A 748 5.56 31.78 24.42
N ALA A 749 6.66 32.33 24.92
CA ALA A 749 6.68 33.69 25.46
C ALA A 749 6.41 34.72 24.34
N ILE A 750 5.51 35.67 24.61
CA ILE A 750 5.21 36.77 23.69
C ILE A 750 6.01 38.00 24.13
N ASP A 751 6.58 38.70 23.17
CA ASP A 751 7.33 39.94 23.38
C ASP A 751 6.93 40.98 22.33
N THR A 752 7.66 42.09 22.27
CA THR A 752 7.41 43.18 21.32
C THR A 752 7.64 42.79 19.86
N ASP A 753 8.46 41.78 19.58
CA ASP A 753 8.88 41.38 18.24
C ASP A 753 7.96 40.33 17.63
N ASN A 754 7.29 39.51 18.46
CA ASN A 754 6.37 38.46 18.02
C ASN A 754 4.90 38.72 18.42
N ARG A 755 4.56 39.97 18.72
CA ARG A 755 3.29 40.39 19.34
C ARG A 755 1.99 39.93 18.67
N PHE A 756 2.01 39.66 17.37
CA PHE A 756 0.85 39.23 16.57
C PHE A 756 0.66 37.71 16.52
N ARG A 757 1.55 36.92 17.16
CA ARG A 757 1.57 35.45 17.05
C ARG A 757 0.23 34.80 17.39
N LEU A 758 -0.45 35.27 18.44
CA LEU A 758 -1.75 34.73 18.80
C LEU A 758 -2.81 34.99 17.72
N GLN A 759 -2.90 36.21 17.18
CA GLN A 759 -3.80 36.55 16.07
C GLN A 759 -3.49 35.70 14.82
N LYS A 760 -2.20 35.50 14.50
CA LYS A 760 -1.78 34.63 13.38
C LYS A 760 -2.27 33.19 13.55
N TYR A 761 -2.24 32.65 14.77
CA TYR A 761 -2.73 31.30 15.05
C TYR A 761 -4.23 31.19 14.88
N PHE A 762 -5.01 32.17 15.37
CA PHE A 762 -6.45 32.22 15.09
C PHE A 762 -6.74 32.29 13.59
N LEU A 763 -5.98 33.10 12.84
CA LEU A 763 -6.16 33.21 11.39
C LEU A 763 -5.78 31.92 10.63
N GLN A 764 -4.75 31.20 11.07
CA GLN A 764 -4.44 29.88 10.53
C GLN A 764 -5.55 28.86 10.84
N VAL A 765 -6.11 28.88 12.05
CA VAL A 765 -7.27 28.04 12.41
C VAL A 765 -8.47 28.40 11.52
N LEU A 766 -8.72 29.69 11.29
CA LEU A 766 -9.79 30.14 10.39
C LEU A 766 -9.57 29.67 8.95
N ALA A 767 -8.33 29.70 8.46
CA ALA A 767 -7.98 29.14 7.16
C ALA A 767 -8.27 27.63 7.11
N GLY A 768 -7.99 26.89 8.19
CA GLY A 768 -8.35 25.48 8.34
C GLY A 768 -9.86 25.24 8.27
N VAL A 769 -10.65 26.01 9.04
CA VAL A 769 -12.12 25.94 9.08
C VAL A 769 -12.74 26.26 7.71
N SER A 770 -12.25 27.30 7.03
CA SER A 770 -12.76 27.76 5.73
C SER A 770 -12.13 27.05 4.52
N ASN A 771 -11.25 26.08 4.76
CA ASN A 771 -10.46 25.37 3.75
C ASN A 771 -9.73 26.32 2.77
N ALA A 772 -9.07 27.32 3.33
CA ALA A 772 -8.17 28.26 2.66
C ALA A 772 -6.69 27.90 2.96
N GLU A 773 -5.79 28.42 2.13
CA GLU A 773 -4.37 28.13 2.19
C GLU A 773 -3.57 29.37 2.54
N VAL A 774 -2.60 29.27 3.45
CA VAL A 774 -1.73 30.41 3.80
C VAL A 774 -0.64 30.53 2.74
N VAL A 775 -0.53 31.70 2.13
CA VAL A 775 0.41 31.99 1.02
C VAL A 775 1.65 32.72 1.52
N LEU A 776 1.47 33.64 2.48
CA LEU A 776 2.52 34.53 2.95
C LEU A 776 2.18 35.12 4.34
N ASP A 777 3.16 35.20 5.24
CA ASP A 777 3.04 35.81 6.58
C ASP A 777 4.30 36.59 7.08
N PRO A 778 4.57 37.83 6.57
CA PRO A 778 5.67 38.69 7.00
C PRO A 778 5.27 39.73 8.06
N ASP A 779 6.24 40.07 8.91
CA ASP A 779 6.16 41.14 9.91
C ASP A 779 7.05 42.34 9.54
N GLY A 780 6.71 43.54 10.03
CA GLY A 780 7.54 44.72 9.84
C GLY A 780 7.16 45.90 10.73
N ARG A 781 7.91 47.01 10.58
CA ARG A 781 7.63 48.29 11.26
C ARG A 781 7.60 49.43 10.26
N LEU A 782 6.50 50.16 10.21
CA LEU A 782 6.25 51.25 9.27
C LEU A 782 6.69 52.59 9.87
N HIS A 783 7.51 53.33 9.14
CA HIS A 783 8.06 54.61 9.58
C HIS A 783 7.44 55.76 8.79
N LYS A 784 7.41 56.96 9.36
CA LYS A 784 6.88 58.15 8.68
C LYS A 784 7.62 58.43 7.37
N GLY A 785 6.87 58.50 6.26
CA GLY A 785 7.40 58.72 4.91
C GLY A 785 7.93 57.45 4.21
N ALA A 786 7.94 56.30 4.88
CA ALA A 786 8.28 55.02 4.26
C ALA A 786 7.05 54.42 3.56
N VAL A 787 7.28 53.85 2.37
CA VAL A 787 6.31 53.01 1.66
C VAL A 787 6.86 51.60 1.59
N HIS A 788 6.18 50.64 2.21
CA HIS A 788 6.56 49.23 2.16
C HIS A 788 5.80 48.56 1.02
N ARG A 789 6.54 47.86 0.15
CA ARG A 789 6.01 47.12 -0.99
C ARG A 789 6.33 45.64 -0.82
N ILE A 790 5.34 44.85 -0.40
CA ILE A 790 5.51 43.46 0.03
C ILE A 790 4.97 42.52 -1.05
N PRO A 791 5.80 41.72 -1.73
CA PRO A 791 5.35 40.84 -2.80
C PRO A 791 4.72 39.55 -2.25
N PHE A 792 3.65 39.09 -2.89
CA PHE A 792 3.09 37.74 -2.71
C PHE A 792 2.75 37.13 -4.07
N ARG A 793 2.82 35.79 -4.19
CA ARG A 793 2.66 35.09 -5.46
C ARG A 793 1.37 34.29 -5.46
N LEU A 794 0.56 34.50 -6.50
CA LEU A 794 -0.63 33.72 -6.81
C LEU A 794 -0.44 32.98 -8.14
N SER A 795 -1.14 31.87 -8.28
CA SER A 795 -1.13 30.95 -9.42
C SER A 795 -2.51 30.84 -10.05
N GLY A 796 -2.61 30.27 -11.26
CA GLY A 796 -3.90 30.04 -11.91
C GLY A 796 -4.84 29.11 -11.13
N ALA A 797 -4.31 28.36 -10.15
CA ALA A 797 -5.07 27.52 -9.23
C ALA A 797 -5.79 28.31 -8.10
N ASP A 798 -5.42 29.57 -7.88
CA ASP A 798 -5.97 30.41 -6.82
C ASP A 798 -7.24 31.12 -7.30
N SER A 799 -8.41 30.71 -6.83
CA SER A 799 -9.70 31.25 -7.28
C SER A 799 -10.19 32.44 -6.43
N GLY A 800 -9.50 32.75 -5.34
CA GLY A 800 -9.70 33.97 -4.56
C GLY A 800 -8.62 34.16 -3.51
N VAL A 801 -8.58 35.36 -2.92
CA VAL A 801 -7.56 35.73 -1.95
C VAL A 801 -8.12 36.65 -0.86
N ASP A 802 -7.72 36.40 0.38
CA ASP A 802 -7.81 37.35 1.48
C ASP A 802 -6.42 37.95 1.75
N VAL A 803 -6.32 39.28 1.76
CA VAL A 803 -5.11 40.00 2.14
C VAL A 803 -5.39 40.77 3.41
N ILE A 804 -4.74 40.38 4.51
CA ILE A 804 -5.06 40.80 5.86
C ILE A 804 -3.88 41.60 6.41
N LEU A 805 -4.15 42.77 6.96
CA LEU A 805 -3.21 43.61 7.68
C LEU A 805 -3.57 43.61 9.16
N LEU A 806 -2.63 43.19 10.00
CA LEU A 806 -2.70 43.34 11.46
C LEU A 806 -1.81 44.49 11.90
N SER A 807 -2.34 45.41 12.69
CA SER A 807 -1.57 46.51 13.29
C SER A 807 -2.36 47.14 14.43
N PRO A 808 -1.70 47.63 15.50
CA PRO A 808 -2.35 48.55 16.42
C PRO A 808 -2.76 49.82 15.65
N GLY A 809 -4.06 50.04 15.48
CA GLY A 809 -4.59 51.21 14.78
C GLY A 809 -4.47 51.17 13.25
N VAL A 810 -5.11 50.18 12.61
CA VAL A 810 -5.13 50.02 11.14
C VAL A 810 -5.74 51.21 10.40
N GLU A 811 -6.55 52.04 11.07
CA GLU A 811 -7.11 53.28 10.52
C GLU A 811 -6.06 54.37 10.23
N THR A 812 -4.82 54.17 10.72
CA THR A 812 -3.68 55.07 10.50
C THR A 812 -2.69 54.58 9.44
N ILE A 813 -2.99 53.43 8.81
CA ILE A 813 -2.18 52.85 7.73
C ILE A 813 -2.97 52.89 6.41
N ASP A 814 -2.37 53.50 5.39
CA ASP A 814 -2.83 53.43 4.02
C ASP A 814 -2.46 52.07 3.46
N PHE A 815 -3.47 51.22 3.26
CA PHE A 815 -3.35 49.83 2.87
C PHE A 815 -3.98 49.64 1.49
N ARG A 816 -3.16 49.29 0.49
CA ARG A 816 -3.59 49.10 -0.90
C ARG A 816 -2.98 47.85 -1.50
N LEU A 817 -3.56 47.36 -2.58
CA LEU A 817 -3.02 46.23 -3.35
C LEU A 817 -2.58 46.68 -4.74
N GLN A 818 -1.49 46.11 -5.24
CA GLN A 818 -1.04 46.26 -6.62
C GLN A 818 -1.16 44.91 -7.36
N THR A 819 -1.84 44.90 -8.49
CA THR A 819 -2.00 43.72 -9.35
C THR A 819 -0.70 43.39 -10.11
N PRO A 820 -0.57 42.18 -10.68
CA PRO A 820 0.59 41.80 -11.49
C PRO A 820 0.81 42.70 -12.70
N THR A 821 -0.26 43.24 -13.29
CA THR A 821 -0.16 44.21 -14.39
C THR A 821 0.11 45.65 -13.94
N GLY A 822 0.24 45.88 -12.63
CA GLY A 822 0.64 47.15 -12.04
C GLY A 822 -0.50 48.08 -11.63
N GLN A 823 -1.76 47.66 -11.76
CA GLN A 823 -2.94 48.43 -11.35
C GLN A 823 -3.06 48.48 -9.82
N ILE A 824 -3.67 49.54 -9.27
CA ILE A 824 -3.87 49.72 -7.83
C ILE A 824 -5.34 49.47 -7.46
N ILE A 825 -5.57 48.67 -6.42
CA ILE A 825 -6.87 48.46 -5.80
C ILE A 825 -6.95 49.33 -4.54
N GLU A 826 -7.81 50.34 -4.61
CA GLU A 826 -8.12 51.22 -3.48
C GLU A 826 -9.19 50.60 -2.57
N PRO A 827 -9.18 50.91 -1.25
CA PRO A 827 -10.22 50.43 -0.33
C PRO A 827 -11.64 50.80 -0.78
N TRP A 828 -11.89 52.05 -1.16
CA TRP A 828 -13.22 52.49 -1.63
C TRP A 828 -13.73 51.72 -2.85
N ARG A 829 -12.82 51.29 -3.72
CA ARG A 829 -13.17 50.51 -4.92
C ARG A 829 -13.56 49.10 -4.53
N ALA A 830 -12.78 48.46 -3.65
CA ALA A 830 -13.08 47.14 -3.14
C ALA A 830 -14.41 47.07 -2.34
N VAL A 831 -14.89 48.20 -1.80
CA VAL A 831 -16.23 48.29 -1.18
C VAL A 831 -17.36 48.33 -2.23
N GLN A 832 -17.11 48.84 -3.43
CA GLN A 832 -18.13 49.02 -4.48
C GLN A 832 -18.21 47.85 -5.47
N GLU A 833 -17.10 47.18 -5.73
CA GLU A 833 -17.02 46.11 -6.73
C GLU A 833 -17.65 44.81 -6.19
N PRO A 834 -18.61 44.17 -6.88
CA PRO A 834 -19.25 42.93 -6.40
C PRO A 834 -18.28 41.78 -6.15
N ALA A 835 -17.19 41.73 -6.92
CA ALA A 835 -16.11 40.74 -6.86
C ALA A 835 -15.10 40.98 -5.71
N MET A 836 -15.27 42.06 -4.93
CA MET A 836 -14.32 42.48 -3.90
C MET A 836 -15.06 42.83 -2.60
N ARG A 837 -14.37 42.71 -1.48
CA ARG A 837 -14.79 43.28 -0.19
C ARG A 837 -13.60 43.91 0.48
N PHE A 838 -13.86 44.97 1.25
CA PHE A 838 -12.89 45.56 2.16
C PHE A 838 -13.56 45.81 3.51
N SER A 839 -12.93 45.33 4.59
CA SER A 839 -13.34 45.60 5.96
C SER A 839 -12.24 46.32 6.72
N LEU A 840 -12.64 47.25 7.59
CA LEU A 840 -11.76 48.02 8.47
C LEU A 840 -12.24 47.82 9.91
N GLY A 841 -11.52 46.98 10.65
CA GLY A 841 -11.70 46.76 12.09
C GLY A 841 -10.78 47.65 12.93
N ARG A 842 -10.64 47.31 14.22
CA ARG A 842 -9.78 48.04 15.17
C ARG A 842 -8.29 47.71 15.02
N ASP A 843 -7.99 46.41 14.97
CA ASP A 843 -6.61 45.89 14.95
C ASP A 843 -6.30 45.09 13.68
N ALA A 844 -7.29 44.97 12.78
CA ALA A 844 -7.19 44.28 11.50
C ALA A 844 -7.94 45.02 10.39
N ALA A 845 -7.39 45.03 9.18
CA ALA A 845 -8.06 45.44 7.96
C ALA A 845 -7.84 44.36 6.90
N HIS A 846 -8.83 44.06 6.05
CA HIS A 846 -8.65 43.01 5.05
C HIS A 846 -9.37 43.29 3.72
N TYR A 847 -8.76 42.81 2.64
CA TYR A 847 -9.38 42.66 1.33
C TYR A 847 -9.78 41.21 1.13
N ARG A 848 -10.94 40.97 0.49
CA ARG A 848 -11.33 39.68 -0.06
C ARG A 848 -11.64 39.84 -1.54
N LEU A 849 -10.97 39.09 -2.41
CA LEU A 849 -11.08 39.23 -3.86
C LEU A 849 -11.40 37.87 -4.52
N THR A 850 -12.34 37.84 -5.45
CA THR A 850 -12.51 36.70 -6.37
C THR A 850 -11.54 36.81 -7.54
N LEU A 851 -10.85 35.72 -7.89
CA LEU A 851 -9.87 35.69 -8.99
C LEU A 851 -10.40 34.87 -10.19
N PRO A 852 -10.15 35.31 -11.44
CA PRO A 852 -9.50 36.57 -11.84
C PRO A 852 -10.30 37.83 -11.44
N THR A 853 -9.59 38.90 -11.11
CA THR A 853 -10.21 40.23 -10.90
C THR A 853 -10.16 41.06 -12.18
N GLN A 854 -11.20 41.86 -12.43
CA GLN A 854 -11.26 42.77 -13.58
C GLN A 854 -11.30 44.22 -13.10
N LEU A 855 -10.17 44.94 -13.26
CA LEU A 855 -10.10 46.38 -12.95
C LEU A 855 -10.32 47.27 -14.18
N LEU A 856 -10.02 46.76 -15.37
CA LEU A 856 -10.26 47.42 -16.65
C LEU A 856 -11.05 46.49 -17.54
N ALA A 857 -12.04 47.00 -18.27
CA ALA A 857 -12.87 46.20 -19.15
C ALA A 857 -12.01 45.37 -20.12
N GLY A 858 -12.22 44.04 -20.13
CA GLY A 858 -11.48 43.09 -20.97
C GLY A 858 -10.08 42.73 -20.49
N ARG A 859 -9.62 43.21 -19.33
CA ARG A 859 -8.33 42.82 -18.72
C ARG A 859 -8.54 42.17 -17.35
N TYR A 860 -7.97 40.99 -17.19
CA TYR A 860 -8.10 40.16 -16.00
C TYR A 860 -6.73 39.99 -15.34
N ASP A 861 -6.66 40.25 -14.04
CA ASP A 861 -5.49 40.00 -13.21
C ASP A 861 -5.75 38.78 -12.33
N HIS A 862 -4.88 37.76 -12.44
CA HIS A 862 -5.02 36.47 -11.76
C HIS A 862 -3.68 35.98 -11.23
N GLU A 863 -2.94 35.18 -12.01
CA GLU A 863 -1.63 34.65 -11.65
C GLU A 863 -0.51 35.70 -11.77
N GLY A 864 0.51 35.58 -10.92
CA GLY A 864 1.67 36.45 -10.92
C GLY A 864 2.01 37.03 -9.54
N THR A 865 2.88 38.04 -9.53
CA THR A 865 3.33 38.69 -8.29
C THR A 865 2.48 39.92 -8.01
N TRP A 866 1.66 39.80 -6.98
CA TRP A 866 0.89 40.89 -6.38
C TRP A 866 1.74 41.59 -5.32
N HIS A 867 1.41 42.84 -4.99
CA HIS A 867 2.10 43.55 -3.92
C HIS A 867 1.12 44.21 -2.95
N VAL A 868 1.40 44.09 -1.66
CA VAL A 868 0.79 44.94 -0.63
C VAL A 868 1.58 46.23 -0.52
N LEU A 869 0.89 47.36 -0.54
CA LEU A 869 1.45 48.69 -0.36
C LEU A 869 0.99 49.24 0.98
N LEU A 870 1.95 49.56 1.86
CA LEU A 870 1.69 50.14 3.19
C LEU A 870 2.41 51.48 3.33
N ALA A 871 1.69 52.51 3.76
CA ALA A 871 2.23 53.82 4.15
C ALA A 871 1.47 54.39 5.35
N LEU A 872 2.07 55.30 6.14
CA LEU A 872 1.29 55.97 7.20
C LEU A 872 0.31 56.96 6.55
N GLY A 873 -0.98 56.78 6.79
CA GLY A 873 -2.06 57.51 6.15
C GLY A 873 -3.41 56.87 6.46
N ARG A 874 -4.52 57.58 6.29
CA ARG A 874 -5.84 56.98 6.52
C ARG A 874 -6.30 56.21 5.26
N PRO A 875 -6.87 54.99 5.39
CA PRO A 875 -7.51 54.31 4.28
C PRO A 875 -8.61 55.18 3.63
N GLN A 876 -8.61 55.24 2.30
CA GLN A 876 -9.61 56.00 1.54
C GLN A 876 -10.85 55.14 1.27
N LEU A 877 -11.93 55.40 2.00
CA LEU A 877 -13.21 54.67 1.88
C LEU A 877 -14.23 55.34 0.94
N LYS A 878 -13.91 56.51 0.39
CA LYS A 878 -14.73 57.22 -0.60
C LYS A 878 -13.86 57.72 -1.75
N PRO A 879 -14.40 57.84 -2.97
CA PRO A 879 -13.67 58.46 -4.08
C PRO A 879 -13.34 59.92 -3.78
N ASP A 880 -12.12 60.37 -4.11
CA ASP A 880 -11.72 61.78 -4.09
C ASP A 880 -12.03 62.43 -5.45
N ARG A 881 -12.55 63.66 -5.44
CA ARG A 881 -12.90 64.45 -6.65
C ARG A 881 -11.69 64.94 -7.44
N THR A 882 -10.48 64.81 -6.90
CA THR A 882 -9.26 65.28 -7.55
C THR A 882 -8.59 64.23 -8.44
N HIS A 883 -9.03 62.96 -8.41
CA HIS A 883 -8.31 61.85 -9.03
C HIS A 883 -9.24 60.72 -9.53
N GLU A 884 -9.76 60.84 -10.75
CA GLU A 884 -10.59 59.79 -11.40
C GLU A 884 -9.80 58.48 -11.67
N ASP A 885 -8.46 58.54 -11.73
CA ASP A 885 -7.59 57.38 -12.00
C ASP A 885 -6.85 56.82 -10.76
N GLY A 886 -7.16 57.31 -9.55
CA GLY A 886 -6.72 56.69 -8.28
C GLY A 886 -5.22 56.76 -7.91
N ILE A 887 -4.36 57.48 -8.63
CA ILE A 887 -2.91 57.50 -8.32
C ILE A 887 -2.51 58.80 -7.59
N HIS A 888 -2.06 58.68 -6.32
CA HIS A 888 -1.37 59.77 -5.63
C HIS A 888 0.05 59.97 -6.21
N ALA A 889 0.36 61.18 -6.69
CA ALA A 889 1.68 61.53 -7.24
C ALA A 889 2.85 61.43 -6.24
N GLU A 890 2.58 61.49 -4.94
CA GLU A 890 3.57 61.34 -3.86
C GLU A 890 4.06 59.89 -3.71
N LEU A 891 3.20 58.90 -3.99
CA LEU A 891 3.56 57.47 -3.99
C LEU A 891 4.43 57.12 -5.19
N LEU A 892 4.15 57.68 -6.38
CA LEU A 892 5.01 57.53 -7.57
C LEU A 892 6.42 58.08 -7.36
N HIS A 893 6.58 59.18 -6.60
CA HIS A 893 7.89 59.73 -6.25
C HIS A 893 8.67 58.81 -5.28
N GLY A 894 7.99 58.12 -4.36
CA GLY A 894 8.60 57.12 -3.48
C GLY A 894 8.95 55.80 -4.19
N MET A 895 8.18 55.39 -5.20
CA MET A 895 8.38 54.18 -6.00
C MET A 895 9.68 54.18 -6.85
N HIS A 896 10.25 55.36 -7.13
CA HIS A 896 11.52 55.50 -7.87
C HIS A 896 12.77 55.58 -6.97
N ALA A 897 12.62 55.57 -5.65
CA ALA A 897 13.76 55.46 -4.74
C ALA A 897 14.32 54.02 -4.78
N ARG A 898 15.65 53.87 -4.92
CA ARG A 898 16.32 52.55 -4.94
C ARG A 898 15.85 51.70 -3.75
N PRO A 899 15.57 50.41 -3.93
CA PRO A 899 15.23 49.53 -2.83
C PRO A 899 16.33 49.61 -1.78
N GLN A 900 16.00 50.01 -0.55
CA GLN A 900 16.89 49.74 0.57
C GLN A 900 16.95 48.22 0.70
N ALA A 901 18.16 47.68 0.54
CA ALA A 901 18.43 46.26 0.64
C ALA A 901 17.79 45.72 1.91
N ALA A 902 16.77 44.87 1.76
CA ALA A 902 16.51 43.84 2.75
C ALA A 902 17.87 43.19 3.02
N ARG A 903 18.29 43.14 4.29
CA ARG A 903 19.59 42.60 4.70
C ARG A 903 19.85 41.31 3.93
N SER A 904 20.80 41.39 2.99
CA SER A 904 21.26 40.24 2.24
C SER A 904 21.76 39.20 3.24
N ARG A 905 21.37 37.94 3.00
CA ARG A 905 21.97 36.75 3.60
C ARG A 905 23.49 36.89 3.71
N PRO A 906 24.13 36.45 4.81
CA PRO A 906 25.57 36.23 4.79
C PRO A 906 25.91 35.17 3.74
N ASP A 907 26.98 35.44 2.99
CA ASP A 907 27.49 34.60 1.90
C ASP A 907 27.84 33.19 2.41
N MET A 908 27.44 32.14 1.68
CA MET A 908 27.68 30.73 2.04
C MET A 908 29.17 30.39 2.18
N ALA A 909 30.05 31.19 1.59
CA ALA A 909 31.51 31.05 1.69
C ALA A 909 32.07 31.45 3.08
N ASP A 910 31.39 32.31 3.83
CA ASP A 910 31.85 32.78 5.15
C ASP A 910 31.48 31.77 6.28
N TYR A 911 30.48 30.92 6.02
CA TYR A 911 30.03 29.86 6.93
C TYR A 911 31.04 28.71 7.04
N ASP A 912 31.67 28.31 5.94
CA ASP A 912 32.66 27.23 5.95
C ASP A 912 33.94 27.66 6.67
N GLU A 913 34.34 28.92 6.57
CA GLU A 913 35.51 29.43 7.28
C GLU A 913 35.26 29.60 8.78
N ARG A 914 34.04 30.01 9.18
CA ARG A 914 33.60 30.04 10.58
C ARG A 914 33.43 28.64 11.17
N ALA A 915 32.84 27.69 10.44
CA ALA A 915 32.71 26.30 10.85
C ALA A 915 34.07 25.59 10.95
N ARG A 916 35.06 26.01 10.16
CA ARG A 916 36.46 25.55 10.25
C ARG A 916 37.19 26.14 11.46
N ARG A 917 36.98 27.42 11.78
CA ARG A 917 37.50 28.04 13.03
C ARG A 917 36.85 27.47 14.30
N TYR A 918 35.57 27.11 14.23
CA TYR A 918 34.87 26.45 15.35
C TYR A 918 35.36 25.01 15.57
N ARG A 919 35.66 24.26 14.50
CA ARG A 919 36.31 22.93 14.59
C ARG A 919 37.72 23.01 15.20
N LEU A 920 38.52 24.00 14.78
CA LEU A 920 39.85 24.24 15.35
C LEU A 920 39.81 24.68 16.83
N ALA A 921 38.74 25.36 17.24
CA ALA A 921 38.52 25.73 18.65
C ALA A 921 38.03 24.56 19.52
N MET A 922 37.33 23.58 18.94
CA MET A 922 36.90 22.36 19.65
C MET A 922 38.00 21.29 19.76
N GLU A 923 39.02 21.31 18.91
CA GLU A 923 40.18 20.39 18.97
C GLU A 923 41.23 20.79 20.02
N ALA A 924 41.18 22.03 20.55
CA ALA A 924 42.08 22.52 21.58
C ALA A 924 41.51 22.26 22.99
N ASN A 925 41.61 21.01 23.46
CA ASN A 925 41.35 20.64 24.86
C ASN A 925 42.26 21.40 25.83
N ALA A 926 41.73 22.39 26.57
CA ALA A 926 42.33 22.87 27.82
C ALA A 926 41.23 23.35 28.80
N PRO A 927 41.07 22.71 29.97
CA PRO A 927 40.14 23.13 31.00
C PRO A 927 40.86 24.05 31.99
N ASP A 928 40.49 25.33 32.03
CA ASP A 928 40.55 26.18 33.24
C ASP A 928 40.14 27.62 32.91
N ALA A 929 39.03 28.07 33.51
CA ALA A 929 38.73 29.43 33.99
C ALA A 929 37.23 29.77 33.89
N ILE A 930 36.47 29.32 34.89
CA ILE A 930 35.21 29.96 35.32
C ILE A 930 35.57 31.06 36.34
N ALA A 931 34.88 32.20 36.25
CA ALA A 931 34.71 33.30 37.21
C ALA A 931 35.61 34.55 37.08
N ALA A 932 34.99 35.67 36.66
CA ALA A 932 34.89 36.91 37.46
C ALA A 932 34.11 38.00 36.69
N ALA A 933 33.18 38.65 37.39
CA ALA A 933 32.32 39.73 36.91
C ALA A 933 32.98 41.11 37.06
N ALA A 934 32.89 41.95 36.00
CA ALA A 934 32.91 43.43 35.92
C ALA A 934 34.07 44.23 36.62
N PRO A 935 34.28 45.55 36.35
CA PRO A 935 33.72 46.45 35.32
C PRO A 935 34.80 47.13 34.43
N ALA A 936 34.31 47.88 33.46
CA ALA A 936 35.05 48.70 32.50
C ALA A 936 35.86 49.85 33.14
N GLU A 937 37.02 50.20 32.56
CA GLU A 937 37.45 51.59 32.42
C GLU A 937 38.39 51.79 31.21
N ARG A 938 37.92 52.65 30.30
CA ARG A 938 38.60 53.70 29.52
C ARG A 938 39.88 53.34 28.74
N ASP A 939 39.74 53.36 27.41
CA ASP A 939 40.55 54.30 26.64
C ASP A 939 39.66 55.15 25.73
N ARG A 940 39.93 56.45 25.76
CA ARG A 940 39.20 57.54 25.11
C ARG A 940 39.99 57.90 23.85
N THR A 941 39.35 57.88 22.69
CA THR A 941 39.42 58.96 21.68
C THR A 941 38.60 58.57 20.44
N HIS A 942 37.35 59.05 20.37
CA HIS A 942 36.87 59.87 19.27
C HIS A 942 35.42 60.28 19.57
N GLU A 943 35.25 61.56 19.92
CA GLU A 943 33.98 62.21 20.15
C GLU A 943 33.17 62.35 18.85
N GLY A 944 31.85 62.14 18.95
CA GLY A 944 30.91 63.07 18.34
C GLY A 944 30.16 62.62 17.08
N ALA A 945 29.43 61.51 17.15
CA ALA A 945 28.13 61.42 16.48
C ALA A 945 27.17 60.66 17.39
N VAL A 946 26.37 61.45 18.11
CA VAL A 946 25.33 61.00 19.04
C VAL A 946 24.39 60.04 18.34
N ASP A 947 24.19 58.89 18.97
CA ASP A 947 23.20 57.88 18.66
C ASP A 947 21.83 58.54 18.46
N ALA A 948 21.32 58.49 17.22
CA ALA A 948 20.00 59.03 16.93
C ALA A 948 18.96 58.18 17.68
N PRO A 949 17.98 58.80 18.37
CA PRO A 949 17.01 58.06 19.17
C PRO A 949 16.26 57.05 18.30
N GLN A 950 16.13 55.82 18.79
CA GLN A 950 15.28 54.76 18.24
C GLN A 950 13.92 55.36 17.83
N ARG A 951 13.68 55.48 16.52
CA ARG A 951 12.44 56.06 16.00
C ARG A 951 11.34 55.00 16.09
N HIS A 952 10.32 55.27 16.90
CA HIS A 952 9.12 54.45 17.06
C HIS A 952 8.33 54.33 15.73
N GLY A 953 8.55 53.26 14.97
CA GLY A 953 7.68 52.87 13.83
C GLY A 953 6.46 52.06 14.29
N VAL A 954 5.35 52.11 13.54
CA VAL A 954 4.12 51.34 13.79
C VAL A 954 4.33 49.88 13.36
N PRO A 955 4.22 48.89 14.27
CA PRO A 955 4.41 47.49 13.92
C PRO A 955 3.20 46.96 13.12
N TYR A 956 3.45 46.15 12.11
CA TYR A 956 2.41 45.50 11.32
C TYR A 956 2.76 44.04 11.00
N SER A 957 1.76 43.23 10.70
CA SER A 957 1.88 41.91 10.06
C SER A 957 0.95 41.85 8.84
N VAL A 958 1.42 41.26 7.75
CA VAL A 958 0.57 40.97 6.57
C VAL A 958 0.39 39.47 6.49
N ILE A 959 -0.84 39.01 6.27
CA ILE A 959 -1.17 37.60 6.08
C ILE A 959 -1.99 37.48 4.80
N VAL A 960 -1.64 36.52 3.95
CA VAL A 960 -2.36 36.24 2.71
C VAL A 960 -2.92 34.84 2.77
N HIS A 961 -4.24 34.69 2.66
CA HIS A 961 -4.90 33.40 2.46
C HIS A 961 -5.41 33.31 1.03
N ALA A 962 -5.34 32.14 0.40
CA ALA A 962 -5.88 31.89 -0.92
C ALA A 962 -6.85 30.71 -0.90
N TRP A 963 -7.97 30.85 -1.61
CA TRP A 963 -8.81 29.70 -1.95
C TRP A 963 -8.26 29.05 -3.19
N SER A 964 -7.42 28.05 -2.96
CA SER A 964 -6.69 27.38 -4.01
C SER A 964 -7.17 25.97 -4.24
N SER A 965 -6.95 25.45 -5.45
CA SER A 965 -6.88 24.01 -5.64
C SER A 965 -5.54 23.43 -5.18
N VAL A 966 -4.49 24.24 -5.03
CA VAL A 966 -3.18 23.80 -4.49
C VAL A 966 -3.17 23.89 -2.97
N SER A 967 -3.05 22.76 -2.29
CA SER A 967 -3.05 22.65 -0.81
C SER A 967 -1.71 22.15 -0.28
N LEU A 968 -1.21 22.79 0.78
CA LEU A 968 -0.08 22.32 1.58
C LEU A 968 -0.58 21.87 2.95
N ARG A 969 -0.56 20.56 3.19
CA ARG A 969 -0.76 20.00 4.54
C ARG A 969 0.60 19.68 5.12
N ALA A 970 0.75 19.93 6.42
CA ALA A 970 1.94 19.56 7.16
C ALA A 970 1.58 19.31 8.62
N ASP A 971 2.28 18.36 9.23
CA ASP A 971 2.12 17.94 10.62
C ASP A 971 3.48 17.65 11.27
N ILE A 972 3.46 17.60 12.59
CA ILE A 972 4.61 17.24 13.42
C ILE A 972 4.25 16.02 14.23
N GLU A 973 5.14 15.03 14.20
CA GLU A 973 5.15 13.92 15.15
C GLU A 973 6.39 14.06 16.05
N GLN A 974 6.21 14.03 17.37
CA GLN A 974 7.30 14.17 18.33
C GLN A 974 7.46 12.85 19.10
N SER A 975 8.68 12.34 19.17
CA SER A 975 9.01 11.11 19.94
C SER A 975 8.81 11.24 21.45
N GLY A 976 8.70 12.48 21.95
CA GLY A 976 8.50 12.81 23.36
C GLY A 976 8.66 14.31 23.59
N HIS A 977 8.60 14.74 24.84
CA HIS A 977 8.64 16.16 25.23
C HIS A 977 9.87 16.56 26.05
N ALA A 978 10.80 15.64 26.28
CA ALA A 978 12.07 15.92 26.95
C ALA A 978 13.15 16.47 25.98
N PRO A 979 14.13 17.28 26.45
CA PRO A 979 15.25 17.72 25.61
C PRO A 979 15.98 16.54 24.98
N GLY A 980 16.18 16.61 23.66
CA GLY A 980 16.68 15.49 22.85
C GLY A 980 15.60 14.74 22.07
N ALA A 981 14.32 15.12 22.21
CA ALA A 981 13.23 14.58 21.39
C ALA A 981 13.49 14.79 19.90
N ARG A 982 13.27 13.72 19.13
CA ARG A 982 13.18 13.75 17.67
C ARG A 982 11.83 14.30 17.23
N ILE A 983 11.89 15.23 16.28
CA ILE A 983 10.75 15.90 15.66
C ILE A 983 10.71 15.46 14.19
N ASP A 984 9.70 14.68 13.85
CA ASP A 984 9.41 14.20 12.51
C ASP A 984 8.42 15.16 11.84
N LEU A 985 8.80 15.68 10.68
CA LEU A 985 8.01 16.61 9.86
C LEU A 985 7.46 15.87 8.66
N ARG A 986 6.14 15.91 8.47
CA ARG A 986 5.48 15.35 7.29
C ARG A 986 4.74 16.47 6.58
N ALA A 987 4.77 16.46 5.26
CA ALA A 987 4.01 17.40 4.45
C ALA A 987 3.47 16.74 3.17
N THR A 988 2.28 17.14 2.74
CA THR A 988 1.70 16.73 1.46
C THR A 988 1.31 17.97 0.67
N LEU A 989 1.70 17.98 -0.60
CA LEU A 989 1.48 19.09 -1.51
C LEU A 989 0.68 18.58 -2.71
N THR A 990 -0.56 19.05 -2.85
CA THR A 990 -1.52 18.51 -3.83
C THR A 990 -2.21 19.63 -4.60
N ARG A 991 -2.70 19.32 -5.80
CA ARG A 991 -3.67 20.13 -6.55
C ARG A 991 -4.97 19.35 -6.72
N ALA A 992 -6.09 19.86 -6.22
CA ALA A 992 -7.39 19.21 -6.26
C ALA A 992 -7.37 17.77 -5.73
N GLY A 993 -6.44 17.47 -4.80
CA GLY A 993 -6.20 16.12 -4.25
C GLY A 993 -5.15 15.29 -4.99
N ILE A 994 -4.66 15.72 -6.16
CA ILE A 994 -3.60 15.04 -6.93
C ILE A 994 -2.22 15.51 -6.42
N PRO A 995 -1.29 14.62 -6.03
CA PRO A 995 0.09 15.02 -5.69
C PRO A 995 0.76 15.81 -6.83
N LEU A 996 1.46 16.91 -6.50
CA LEU A 996 2.20 17.71 -7.47
C LEU A 996 3.61 17.13 -7.69
N ASP A 997 4.03 16.90 -8.95
CA ASP A 997 5.31 16.26 -9.32
C ASP A 997 6.52 17.22 -9.47
N ASP A 998 7.71 16.63 -9.31
CA ASP A 998 9.15 16.97 -9.49
C ASP A 998 9.71 18.41 -9.36
N ASP A 999 8.94 19.48 -9.60
CA ASP A 999 9.45 20.86 -9.62
C ASP A 999 9.16 21.65 -8.33
N ALA A 1000 8.54 21.01 -7.32
CA ALA A 1000 8.18 21.65 -6.05
C ALA A 1000 9.18 21.32 -4.93
N GLU A 1001 9.77 22.36 -4.34
CA GLU A 1001 10.65 22.28 -3.17
C GLU A 1001 9.83 22.50 -1.89
N VAL A 1002 9.98 21.60 -0.91
CA VAL A 1002 9.37 21.74 0.42
C VAL A 1002 10.48 21.79 1.48
N TRP A 1003 10.43 22.78 2.36
CA TRP A 1003 11.38 22.92 3.46
C TRP A 1003 10.71 23.49 4.71
N ALA A 1004 11.32 23.29 5.87
CA ALA A 1004 10.92 23.89 7.12
C ALA A 1004 11.95 24.92 7.61
N GLU A 1005 11.47 26.08 8.02
CA GLU A 1005 12.22 27.09 8.79
C GLU A 1005 11.94 26.85 10.28
N VAL A 1006 12.93 26.31 10.99
CA VAL A 1006 12.83 25.92 12.40
C VAL A 1006 13.52 26.96 13.26
N HIS A 1007 12.79 27.58 14.18
CA HIS A 1007 13.34 28.52 15.15
C HIS A 1007 13.62 27.82 16.48
N THR A 1008 14.87 27.88 16.93
CA THR A 1008 15.24 27.44 18.28
C THR A 1008 14.64 28.38 19.33
N PRO A 1009 14.45 27.94 20.59
CA PRO A 1009 14.05 28.80 21.70
C PRO A 1009 14.98 30.00 21.93
N GLY A 1010 16.24 29.93 21.47
CA GLY A 1010 17.22 31.01 21.55
C GLY A 1010 17.19 31.99 20.36
N GLY A 1011 16.23 31.87 19.45
CA GLY A 1011 16.06 32.75 18.28
C GLY A 1011 16.92 32.42 17.06
N VAL A 1012 17.74 31.36 17.12
CA VAL A 1012 18.49 30.87 15.94
C VAL A 1012 17.54 30.15 14.99
N GLU A 1013 17.54 30.54 13.73
CA GLU A 1013 16.80 29.90 12.64
C GLU A 1013 17.65 28.82 11.96
N ARG A 1014 17.03 27.67 11.66
CA ARG A 1014 17.63 26.56 10.91
C ARG A 1014 16.68 26.10 9.81
N ARG A 1015 17.21 25.95 8.59
CA ARG A 1015 16.48 25.34 7.48
C ARG A 1015 16.61 23.81 7.52
N VAL A 1016 15.50 23.10 7.41
CA VAL A 1016 15.42 21.63 7.30
C VAL A 1016 14.76 21.31 5.94
N PRO A 1017 15.47 20.72 4.97
CA PRO A 1017 14.83 20.25 3.74
C PRO A 1017 13.90 19.07 4.04
N LEU A 1018 12.77 18.98 3.34
CA LEU A 1018 11.91 17.80 3.37
C LEU A 1018 12.05 17.06 2.03
N GLU A 1019 12.43 15.79 2.10
CA GLU A 1019 12.65 14.92 0.94
C GLU A 1019 11.38 14.15 0.59
N ARG A 1020 11.19 13.83 -0.70
CA ARG A 1020 10.00 13.10 -1.16
C ARG A 1020 10.02 11.65 -0.67
N THR A 1021 8.86 11.10 -0.33
CA THR A 1021 8.73 9.69 0.09
C THR A 1021 8.86 8.73 -1.12
N ASP A 1022 9.32 7.49 -0.88
CA ASP A 1022 9.45 6.45 -1.92
C ASP A 1022 8.10 6.09 -2.58
N ALA A 1023 7.00 6.25 -1.83
CA ALA A 1023 5.64 6.07 -2.34
C ALA A 1023 5.13 7.26 -3.18
N GLY A 1024 5.86 8.38 -3.21
CA GLY A 1024 5.54 9.57 -3.98
C GLY A 1024 4.33 10.37 -3.46
N ASP A 1025 3.84 10.06 -2.27
CA ASP A 1025 2.61 10.60 -1.67
C ASP A 1025 2.84 11.80 -0.74
N GLY A 1026 4.10 12.15 -0.43
CA GLY A 1026 4.41 13.27 0.44
C GLY A 1026 5.90 13.59 0.58
N TYR A 1027 6.21 14.41 1.57
CA TYR A 1027 7.53 14.92 1.92
C TYR A 1027 7.81 14.65 3.40
N HIS A 1028 9.04 14.26 3.72
CA HIS A 1028 9.50 13.94 5.08
C HIS A 1028 10.82 14.64 5.40
N GLY A 1029 10.94 15.15 6.63
CA GLY A 1029 12.17 15.70 7.16
C GLY A 1029 12.21 15.55 8.67
N GLN A 1030 13.37 15.72 9.29
CA GLN A 1030 13.52 15.55 10.73
C GLN A 1030 14.56 16.50 11.34
N PHE A 1031 14.35 16.84 12.61
CA PHE A 1031 15.37 17.51 13.44
C PHE A 1031 15.27 17.07 14.92
N VAL A 1032 16.29 17.42 15.71
CA VAL A 1032 16.34 17.12 17.15
C VAL A 1032 16.18 18.41 17.94
N ALA A 1033 15.20 18.43 18.85
CA ALA A 1033 14.93 19.55 19.74
C ALA A 1033 15.76 19.41 21.03
N GLY A 1034 17.01 19.89 20.98
CA GLY A 1034 17.98 19.69 22.06
C GLY A 1034 17.83 20.61 23.29
N THR A 1035 17.00 21.64 23.23
CA THR A 1035 16.79 22.61 24.31
C THR A 1035 15.32 22.73 24.67
N ALA A 1036 15.06 22.94 25.97
CA ALA A 1036 13.71 23.19 26.47
C ALA A 1036 13.20 24.56 25.97
N GLY A 1037 11.95 24.59 25.53
CA GLY A 1037 11.24 25.75 25.02
C GLY A 1037 10.26 25.38 23.91
N THR A 1038 9.63 26.40 23.34
CA THR A 1038 8.81 26.28 22.13
C THR A 1038 9.72 26.35 20.91
N TRP A 1039 9.47 25.47 19.93
CA TRP A 1039 10.15 25.41 18.65
C TRP A 1039 9.15 25.74 17.54
N PRO A 1040 9.01 27.02 17.13
CA PRO A 1040 8.21 27.39 15.98
C PRO A 1040 8.79 26.79 14.70
N VAL A 1041 7.93 26.18 13.90
CA VAL A 1041 8.30 25.58 12.62
C VAL A 1041 7.41 26.16 11.54
N ARG A 1042 8.00 26.75 10.50
CA ARG A 1042 7.27 27.22 9.32
C ARG A 1042 7.61 26.33 8.14
N VAL A 1043 6.69 25.46 7.75
CA VAL A 1043 6.82 24.63 6.55
C VAL A 1043 6.43 25.46 5.34
N ARG A 1044 7.25 25.45 4.30
CA ARG A 1044 7.07 26.22 3.08
C ARG A 1044 7.19 25.30 1.88
N ALA A 1045 6.36 25.56 0.88
CA ALA A 1045 6.44 24.95 -0.43
C ALA A 1045 6.57 26.04 -1.49
N SER A 1046 7.44 25.80 -2.46
CA SER A 1046 7.55 26.62 -3.68
C SER A 1046 7.62 25.70 -4.88
N GLY A 1047 6.80 25.96 -5.89
CA GLY A 1047 6.79 25.18 -7.12
C GLY A 1047 6.21 25.98 -8.27
N LYS A 1048 5.97 25.32 -9.39
CA LYS A 1048 5.24 25.89 -10.53
C LYS A 1048 3.91 25.17 -10.71
N GLY A 1049 2.87 25.93 -11.01
CA GLY A 1049 1.63 25.39 -11.53
C GLY A 1049 1.83 24.84 -12.96
N PRO A 1050 0.88 24.07 -13.48
CA PRO A 1050 0.95 23.52 -14.85
C PRO A 1050 0.85 24.57 -15.96
N ASP A 1051 0.45 25.79 -15.63
CA ASP A 1051 0.57 27.00 -16.48
C ASP A 1051 2.01 27.58 -16.47
N GLY A 1052 2.93 26.98 -15.71
CA GLY A 1052 4.32 27.40 -15.56
C GLY A 1052 4.54 28.51 -14.54
N HIS A 1053 3.48 29.03 -13.90
CA HIS A 1053 3.56 30.15 -12.98
C HIS A 1053 3.95 29.70 -11.56
N PRO A 1054 4.86 30.42 -10.88
CA PRO A 1054 5.33 30.02 -9.56
C PRO A 1054 4.26 30.26 -8.48
N PHE A 1055 4.11 29.31 -7.55
CA PHE A 1055 3.28 29.47 -6.36
C PHE A 1055 4.11 29.32 -5.08
N THR A 1056 3.58 29.83 -3.96
CA THR A 1056 4.11 29.59 -2.62
C THR A 1056 3.00 29.20 -1.66
N ARG A 1057 3.29 28.25 -0.75
CA ARG A 1057 2.41 27.89 0.36
C ARG A 1057 3.21 27.85 1.65
N GLU A 1058 2.59 28.23 2.75
CA GLU A 1058 3.19 28.25 4.07
C GLU A 1058 2.25 27.60 5.08
N ARG A 1059 2.82 26.96 6.10
CA ARG A 1059 2.06 26.41 7.22
C ARG A 1059 2.89 26.50 8.49
N SER A 1060 2.33 27.11 9.54
CA SER A 1060 3.00 27.19 10.84
C SER A 1060 2.62 25.99 11.71
N LEU A 1061 3.61 25.45 12.38
CA LEU A 1061 3.54 24.32 13.28
C LEU A 1061 4.34 24.64 14.54
N THR A 1062 4.08 23.92 15.61
CA THR A 1062 4.80 24.13 16.88
C THR A 1062 5.25 22.80 17.48
N ALA A 1063 6.55 22.66 17.72
CA ALA A 1063 7.10 21.61 18.56
C ALA A 1063 7.38 22.15 19.97
N VAL A 1064 7.27 21.30 20.99
CA VAL A 1064 7.35 21.72 22.39
C VAL A 1064 8.19 20.76 23.23
N VAL A 1065 9.14 21.31 23.98
CA VAL A 1065 10.08 20.55 24.80
C VAL A 1065 10.26 21.20 26.17
N TRP A 1066 10.27 20.44 27.26
CA TRP A 1066 10.57 20.93 28.61
C TRP A 1066 11.33 19.92 29.48
N ARG A 1067 12.05 20.42 30.48
CA ARG A 1067 12.75 19.56 31.46
C ARG A 1067 11.71 18.80 32.29
N GLY A 1068 11.80 17.47 32.33
CA GLY A 1068 10.79 16.61 32.98
C GLY A 1068 9.88 15.92 31.97
N GLY A 1069 9.54 16.60 30.87
CA GLY A 1069 8.92 16.07 29.66
C GLY A 1069 7.80 15.07 29.92
N ASP A 1070 8.03 13.84 29.44
CA ASP A 1070 7.11 12.70 29.43
C ASP A 1070 6.67 12.20 30.82
N ARG A 1071 7.27 12.72 31.89
CA ARG A 1071 6.88 12.42 33.28
C ARG A 1071 5.67 13.25 33.74
N ASP A 1072 5.45 14.43 33.13
CA ASP A 1072 4.41 15.36 33.56
C ASP A 1072 3.05 15.13 32.86
N ALA A 1073 2.99 14.27 31.84
CA ALA A 1073 1.75 13.99 31.09
C ALA A 1073 0.70 13.21 31.92
N ASN A 1074 1.08 12.60 33.05
CA ASN A 1074 0.21 11.83 33.94
C ASN A 1074 0.17 12.33 35.39
N ASP A 1075 0.84 13.44 35.72
CA ASP A 1075 1.14 13.83 37.10
C ASP A 1075 0.41 15.12 37.53
N GLY A 1076 -0.86 15.25 37.15
CA GLY A 1076 -1.76 16.32 37.63
C GLY A 1076 -2.18 16.21 39.10
N MET A 1077 -1.59 15.32 39.91
CA MET A 1077 -1.87 15.21 41.33
C MET A 1077 -0.59 15.07 42.13
N GLY A 1078 -0.35 16.04 43.01
CA GLY A 1078 0.80 16.03 43.91
C GLY A 1078 0.90 14.70 44.68
N PRO A 1079 2.13 14.27 45.04
CA PRO A 1079 2.41 12.91 45.54
C PRO A 1079 1.55 12.49 46.75
N GLY A 1080 1.12 13.43 47.59
CA GLY A 1080 0.24 13.15 48.74
C GLY A 1080 -1.23 12.91 48.39
N VAL A 1081 -1.72 13.37 47.24
CA VAL A 1081 -3.12 13.16 46.80
C VAL A 1081 -3.24 11.89 45.97
N ARG A 1082 -2.20 11.52 45.22
CA ARG A 1082 -2.13 10.26 44.46
C ARG A 1082 -2.14 9.04 45.37
N GLU A 1083 -1.39 9.07 46.47
CA GLU A 1083 -1.40 8.00 47.47
C GLU A 1083 -2.77 7.88 48.18
N LEU A 1084 -3.48 9.01 48.37
CA LEU A 1084 -4.84 9.04 48.91
C LEU A 1084 -5.90 8.55 47.89
N LEU A 1085 -5.75 8.88 46.61
CA LEU A 1085 -6.69 8.47 45.56
C LEU A 1085 -6.46 7.05 45.09
N ASP A 1086 -5.22 6.54 45.07
CA ASP A 1086 -4.94 5.15 44.79
C ASP A 1086 -5.43 4.25 45.93
N THR A 1087 -5.32 4.71 47.19
CA THR A 1087 -5.93 4.00 48.32
C THR A 1087 -7.46 4.05 48.31
N LEU A 1088 -8.07 5.16 47.87
CA LEU A 1088 -9.53 5.24 47.70
C LEU A 1088 -10.02 4.45 46.48
N ARG A 1089 -9.28 4.41 45.37
CA ARG A 1089 -9.58 3.61 44.17
C ARG A 1089 -9.41 2.12 44.43
N GLU A 1090 -8.37 1.70 45.13
CA GLU A 1090 -8.24 0.32 45.61
C GLU A 1090 -9.40 -0.06 46.54
N ARG A 1091 -9.83 0.86 47.42
CA ARG A 1091 -10.98 0.64 48.30
C ARG A 1091 -12.28 0.46 47.49
N ASP A 1092 -12.52 1.32 46.51
CA ASP A 1092 -13.73 1.29 45.70
C ASP A 1092 -13.73 0.12 44.71
N GLN A 1093 -12.57 -0.31 44.20
CA GLN A 1093 -12.42 -1.54 43.41
C GLN A 1093 -12.64 -2.80 44.26
N ARG A 1094 -12.11 -2.83 45.50
CA ARG A 1094 -12.38 -3.93 46.45
C ARG A 1094 -13.86 -3.97 46.86
N LEU A 1095 -14.49 -2.81 47.05
CA LEU A 1095 -15.92 -2.70 47.32
C LEU A 1095 -16.76 -3.17 46.13
N CYS A 1096 -16.40 -2.78 44.91
CA CYS A 1096 -17.03 -3.24 43.68
C CYS A 1096 -16.87 -4.75 43.47
N ALA A 1097 -15.69 -5.30 43.73
CA ALA A 1097 -15.44 -6.74 43.68
C ALA A 1097 -16.26 -7.52 44.73
N LEU A 1098 -16.32 -7.00 45.97
CA LEU A 1098 -17.12 -7.58 47.04
C LEU A 1098 -18.62 -7.54 46.73
N MET A 1099 -19.13 -6.39 46.28
CA MET A 1099 -20.55 -6.21 45.96
C MET A 1099 -20.96 -6.99 44.71
N ALA A 1100 -20.09 -7.08 43.70
CA ALA A 1100 -20.31 -7.91 42.52
C ALA A 1100 -20.31 -9.41 42.87
N CYS A 1101 -19.47 -9.84 43.82
CA CYS A 1101 -19.48 -11.19 44.36
C CYS A 1101 -20.77 -11.48 45.15
N LEU A 1102 -21.16 -10.60 46.07
CA LEU A 1102 -22.38 -10.77 46.89
C LEU A 1102 -23.67 -10.79 46.06
N LEU A 1103 -23.74 -9.97 44.99
CA LEU A 1103 -24.93 -9.78 44.16
C LEU A 1103 -24.92 -10.59 42.85
N SER A 1104 -23.88 -11.40 42.61
CA SER A 1104 -23.71 -12.24 41.42
C SER A 1104 -24.80 -13.31 41.32
N ARG A 1105 -25.35 -13.52 40.12
CA ARG A 1105 -26.41 -14.54 39.89
C ARG A 1105 -25.88 -15.98 39.79
N ARG A 1106 -24.58 -16.18 39.57
CA ARG A 1106 -23.98 -17.50 39.35
C ARG A 1106 -23.25 -18.05 40.56
N GLU A 1107 -22.75 -17.17 41.44
CA GLU A 1107 -21.91 -17.53 42.61
C GLU A 1107 -22.24 -16.70 43.88
N GLY A 1108 -23.25 -15.83 43.82
CA GLY A 1108 -23.55 -14.89 44.91
C GLY A 1108 -24.24 -15.51 46.12
N SER A 1109 -24.09 -14.85 47.26
CA SER A 1109 -24.53 -15.30 48.59
C SER A 1109 -26.03 -15.11 48.84
N ILE A 1110 -26.76 -14.47 47.92
CA ILE A 1110 -28.19 -14.21 48.03
C ILE A 1110 -28.96 -15.34 47.34
N SER A 1111 -29.72 -16.10 48.12
CA SER A 1111 -30.56 -17.16 47.57
C SER A 1111 -31.77 -16.59 46.79
N PRO A 1112 -32.30 -17.32 45.79
CA PRO A 1112 -33.49 -16.90 45.06
C PRO A 1112 -34.70 -16.61 45.95
N GLU A 1113 -34.81 -17.32 47.08
CA GLU A 1113 -35.88 -17.13 48.07
C GLU A 1113 -35.74 -15.80 48.83
N LEU A 1114 -34.51 -15.35 49.11
CA LEU A 1114 -34.25 -14.05 49.74
C LEU A 1114 -34.46 -12.89 48.75
N GLU A 1115 -34.07 -13.07 47.48
CA GLU A 1115 -34.32 -12.08 46.41
C GLU A 1115 -35.82 -11.84 46.22
N LYS A 1116 -36.64 -12.89 46.30
CA LYS A 1116 -38.11 -12.77 46.23
C LYS A 1116 -38.69 -12.00 47.42
N ARG A 1117 -38.24 -12.27 48.64
CA ARG A 1117 -38.70 -11.55 49.85
C ARG A 1117 -38.27 -10.08 49.87
N LEU A 1118 -37.08 -9.78 49.37
CA LEU A 1118 -36.61 -8.39 49.23
C LEU A 1118 -37.44 -7.63 48.20
N HIS A 1119 -37.80 -8.28 47.09
CA HIS A 1119 -38.68 -7.67 46.09
C HIS A 1119 -40.08 -7.39 46.66
N GLU A 1120 -40.66 -8.32 47.41
CA GLU A 1120 -41.95 -8.13 48.11
C GLU A 1120 -41.89 -7.04 49.19
N ALA A 1121 -40.70 -6.78 49.77
CA ALA A 1121 -40.42 -5.67 50.68
C ALA A 1121 -40.07 -4.34 49.97
N GLY A 1122 -40.15 -4.28 48.63
CA GLY A 1122 -39.91 -3.06 47.84
C GLY A 1122 -38.47 -2.83 47.40
N PHE A 1123 -37.56 -3.80 47.61
CA PHE A 1123 -36.16 -3.74 47.16
C PHE A 1123 -35.97 -4.43 45.81
N ASP A 1124 -35.76 -3.66 44.75
CA ASP A 1124 -35.44 -4.18 43.41
C ASP A 1124 -33.93 -4.43 43.24
N LEU A 1125 -33.52 -5.68 43.41
CA LEU A 1125 -32.15 -6.12 43.24
C LEU A 1125 -31.64 -5.99 41.78
N ALA A 1126 -32.52 -5.96 40.78
CA ALA A 1126 -32.11 -5.70 39.39
C ALA A 1126 -31.73 -4.23 39.18
N ALA A 1127 -32.49 -3.30 39.76
CA ALA A 1127 -32.14 -1.88 39.77
C ALA A 1127 -30.84 -1.62 40.54
N VAL A 1128 -30.67 -2.24 41.71
CA VAL A 1128 -29.43 -2.13 42.51
C VAL A 1128 -28.21 -2.66 41.73
N ARG A 1129 -28.32 -3.80 41.05
CA ARG A 1129 -27.24 -4.33 40.19
C ARG A 1129 -26.93 -3.38 39.03
N LYS A 1130 -27.93 -2.73 38.44
CA LYS A 1130 -27.74 -1.74 37.37
C LYS A 1130 -27.03 -0.48 37.88
N CYS A 1131 -27.41 0.05 39.04
CA CYS A 1131 -26.74 1.17 39.69
C CYS A 1131 -25.29 0.83 40.06
N LEU A 1132 -25.05 -0.37 40.60
CA LEU A 1132 -23.70 -0.85 40.91
C LEU A 1132 -22.84 -1.01 39.64
N ALA A 1133 -23.40 -1.52 38.55
CA ALA A 1133 -22.69 -1.63 37.27
C ALA A 1133 -22.39 -0.27 36.63
N ALA A 1134 -23.17 0.77 36.92
CA ALA A 1134 -22.86 2.15 36.52
C ALA A 1134 -21.75 2.73 37.41
N TYR A 1135 -21.84 2.56 38.72
CA TYR A 1135 -20.83 3.01 39.69
C TYR A 1135 -19.46 2.37 39.44
N CYS A 1136 -19.39 1.05 39.23
CA CYS A 1136 -18.15 0.33 39.02
C CYS A 1136 -17.55 0.46 37.60
N ARG A 1137 -18.25 1.12 36.66
CA ARG A 1137 -17.75 1.40 35.30
C ARG A 1137 -16.79 2.60 35.26
N GLY A 1138 -16.96 3.57 36.16
CA GLY A 1138 -16.05 4.71 36.29
C GLY A 1138 -14.68 4.38 36.94
N SER A 1139 -14.48 3.13 37.38
CA SER A 1139 -13.30 2.71 38.17
C SER A 1139 -12.36 1.73 37.44
N ARG A 1140 -12.63 1.40 36.16
CA ARG A 1140 -11.82 0.43 35.38
C ARG A 1140 -10.86 1.14 34.43
N VAL A 1141 -9.59 0.73 34.45
CA VAL A 1141 -8.57 1.08 33.45
C VAL A 1141 -8.87 0.32 32.15
N PRO A 1142 -8.86 0.96 30.97
CA PRO A 1142 -8.99 0.26 29.70
C PRO A 1142 -7.64 -0.39 29.35
N GLY A 1143 -7.54 -1.71 29.52
CA GLY A 1143 -6.30 -2.42 29.20
C GLY A 1143 -6.19 -3.85 29.72
N GLU A 1144 -7.27 -4.62 29.81
CA GLU A 1144 -7.17 -6.08 29.90
C GLU A 1144 -8.28 -6.73 29.05
N GLY A 1145 -7.84 -7.66 28.22
CA GLY A 1145 -8.56 -8.15 27.04
C GLY A 1145 -9.84 -8.92 27.32
N LYS A 1146 -10.70 -8.96 26.30
CA LYS A 1146 -11.72 -9.99 26.16
C LYS A 1146 -11.03 -11.30 25.79
N GLY A 1147 -10.90 -12.18 26.78
CA GLY A 1147 -11.10 -13.62 26.58
C GLY A 1147 -12.58 -13.96 26.70
#